data_AF-A0A9J7KFS4-F1
#
_entry.id   AF-A0A9J7KFS4-F1
#
_cell.length_a   1.000
_cell.length_b   1.000
_cell.length_c   1.000
_cell.angle_alpha   90.00
_cell.angle_beta   90.00
_cell.angle_gamma   90.00
#
_symmetry.space_group_name_H-M   'P 1'
#
loop_
_entity.id
_entity.type
_entity.pdbx_description
1 polymer ?
#
loop_
_entity_poly.entity_id
_entity_poly.type
_entity_poly.pdbx_seq_one_letter_code
_entity_poly.pdbx_strand_id
1 'polypeptide(L)'
;MSPEPASQPPDPQGVSCSLEEPPAEHLDQGSAAFLAGDYEEAAELFRSLLAGLAQPERGLCLQLGDALSRAGRLPEAIGAFRGAALLGPLKPEELEELASGLARALGLREKRPPAVVRPGFAAGSPVPMAPRDLLGCPRCGRLLYKPVTLASGLTVCKRCVELVPGRAQARRVNVVLSGLVERCFPAECRLRKLACQARGLQRQQQPEAALLRCQQALDMAPDDNLLLLLRAELYLTMKNYEQALRDADAVCQREPLLTKGHHIKAQILSGLGRSKEVLKEFIYCLALNPECNSAKKETQKVICEVFFPASENEHQNSTAPTQIGPKAHCDDQMNPQHPLEEGSDANTGSSENPSEKSDVLGNASSSVLYFILGLHCEEDKKALEGVIPAAPSSTLKRQLPSDTEDECDRNTPEKVPKKDSSPQGNVNSLEEPEFTIDVTDFECALCMRLLFEPVTTPCGHTFCLKCLERCLDHAPHCPLCKDKLSELLATRNFNVTVLTEELMFRYLPEELSARKRTYDEEMSELSNLTRDVPIFVCAMAFPTVPCPLHVFEPRYRLMIRRCMETGTKRFGMCLSAENAGISEYGCMLEIKDVRTFPDGSSVVDAVGISRFRVLNHRHRDGYNTADIEYLEDEKVEGAEYEELAALHESVYQQSVSWFASLQDHMKKQILSHFGSMPEREPEPQSNSSGPAWSWWILAVLPLERKAQLAILGMASLKERLLAIRRILVIITRKMNSRQEMANNAERDN
;
A
#
# COMPACT_ATOMS: atom_id res chain seq x y z
N MET A 1 -27.37 -70.58 -52.83
CA MET A 1 -27.90 -69.90 -51.63
C MET A 1 -26.83 -70.01 -50.57
N SER A 2 -26.20 -68.91 -50.21
CA SER A 2 -25.17 -68.90 -49.17
C SER A 2 -25.81 -68.99 -47.79
N PRO A 3 -25.28 -69.85 -46.91
CA PRO A 3 -25.33 -69.62 -45.48
C PRO A 3 -23.91 -69.60 -44.87
N GLU A 4 -23.74 -68.84 -43.79
CA GLU A 4 -22.73 -69.09 -42.75
C GLU A 4 -22.85 -70.53 -42.21
N PRO A 5 -21.80 -71.19 -41.63
CA PRO A 5 -21.25 -70.78 -40.31
C PRO A 5 -19.81 -71.22 -39.90
N ALA A 6 -19.39 -70.61 -38.80
CA ALA A 6 -18.49 -70.97 -37.68
C ALA A 6 -17.56 -72.23 -37.64
N SER A 7 -16.34 -71.96 -37.15
CA SER A 7 -15.56 -72.63 -36.05
C SER A 7 -14.77 -73.97 -36.20
N GLN A 8 -13.49 -73.89 -35.75
CA GLN A 8 -12.60 -74.89 -35.09
C GLN A 8 -11.76 -75.92 -35.94
N PRO A 9 -10.72 -76.62 -35.40
CA PRO A 9 -9.26 -76.30 -35.25
C PRO A 9 -8.37 -77.46 -35.84
N PRO A 10 -7.21 -77.96 -35.30
CA PRO A 10 -5.90 -77.41 -34.84
C PRO A 10 -4.64 -77.99 -35.58
N ASP A 11 -3.43 -77.55 -35.14
CA ASP A 11 -2.09 -78.23 -35.09
C ASP A 11 -1.21 -78.44 -36.38
N PRO A 12 0.12 -78.70 -36.28
CA PRO A 12 1.16 -78.04 -35.47
C PRO A 12 2.56 -77.93 -36.19
N GLN A 13 3.52 -77.34 -35.48
CA GLN A 13 5.00 -77.41 -35.63
C GLN A 13 5.72 -76.66 -36.77
N GLY A 14 6.60 -75.74 -36.35
CA GLY A 14 7.69 -75.19 -37.17
C GLY A 14 8.56 -74.24 -36.35
N VAL A 15 9.70 -74.74 -35.88
CA VAL A 15 10.77 -74.01 -35.18
C VAL A 15 11.30 -72.86 -36.04
N SER A 16 11.51 -71.66 -35.47
CA SER A 16 12.43 -70.67 -36.03
C SER A 16 13.10 -69.81 -34.95
N CYS A 17 14.37 -69.50 -35.25
CA CYS A 17 15.41 -68.90 -34.42
C CYS A 17 15.04 -67.59 -33.72
N SER A 18 15.51 -67.45 -32.47
CA SER A 18 15.65 -66.17 -31.77
C SER A 18 16.81 -65.38 -32.39
N LEU A 19 16.49 -64.23 -32.98
CA LEU A 19 17.43 -63.21 -33.43
C LEU A 19 17.85 -62.37 -32.22
N GLU A 20 19.15 -62.26 -31.97
CA GLU A 20 19.72 -61.22 -31.09
C GLU A 20 19.59 -59.86 -31.80
N GLU A 21 18.91 -58.91 -31.16
CA GLU A 21 18.71 -57.54 -31.64
C GLU A 21 20.02 -56.72 -31.54
N PRO A 22 20.23 -55.71 -32.41
CA PRO A 22 21.50 -55.00 -32.49
C PRO A 22 21.75 -54.08 -31.26
N PRO A 23 23.02 -53.87 -30.85
CA PRO A 23 23.38 -53.10 -29.65
C PRO A 23 22.89 -51.65 -29.63
N ALA A 24 22.65 -51.04 -30.79
CA ALA A 24 22.21 -49.65 -30.91
C ALA A 24 20.72 -49.47 -30.54
N GLU A 25 19.88 -50.45 -30.85
CA GLU A 25 18.43 -50.39 -30.62
C GLU A 25 18.12 -50.50 -29.12
N HIS A 26 18.86 -51.36 -28.41
CA HIS A 26 18.80 -51.47 -26.96
C HIS A 26 19.29 -50.21 -26.21
N LEU A 27 20.23 -49.43 -26.77
CA LEU A 27 20.69 -48.17 -26.17
C LEU A 27 19.61 -47.08 -26.25
N ASP A 28 18.95 -46.99 -27.39
CA ASP A 28 17.81 -46.08 -27.60
C ASP A 28 16.61 -46.49 -26.76
N GLN A 29 16.33 -47.79 -26.63
CA GLN A 29 15.31 -48.34 -25.72
C GLN A 29 15.63 -48.02 -24.25
N GLY A 30 16.87 -48.22 -23.79
CA GLY A 30 17.29 -47.90 -22.43
C GLY A 30 17.21 -46.40 -22.11
N SER A 31 17.59 -45.56 -23.08
CA SER A 31 17.48 -44.09 -22.97
C SER A 31 16.02 -43.64 -22.97
N ALA A 32 15.16 -44.25 -23.79
CA ALA A 32 13.72 -43.99 -23.80
C ALA A 32 13.06 -44.41 -22.48
N ALA A 33 13.39 -45.59 -21.93
CA ALA A 33 12.91 -46.05 -20.63
C ALA A 33 13.35 -45.11 -19.49
N PHE A 34 14.59 -44.62 -19.52
CA PHE A 34 15.07 -43.64 -18.55
C PHE A 34 14.31 -42.31 -18.61
N LEU A 35 13.95 -41.85 -19.81
CA LEU A 35 13.14 -40.64 -20.00
C LEU A 35 11.66 -40.86 -19.62
N ALA A 36 11.13 -42.06 -19.80
CA ALA A 36 9.77 -42.45 -19.41
C ALA A 36 9.60 -42.59 -17.89
N GLY A 37 10.70 -42.75 -17.14
CA GLY A 37 10.70 -42.88 -15.68
C GLY A 37 10.84 -44.32 -15.18
N ASP A 38 10.99 -45.29 -16.10
CA ASP A 38 11.14 -46.72 -15.80
C ASP A 38 12.61 -47.06 -15.53
N TYR A 39 13.14 -46.54 -14.40
CA TYR A 39 14.57 -46.58 -14.09
C TYR A 39 15.14 -47.98 -13.83
N GLU A 40 14.33 -48.92 -13.34
CA GLU A 40 14.75 -50.32 -13.14
C GLU A 40 14.96 -51.02 -14.49
N GLU A 41 14.02 -50.84 -15.42
CA GLU A 41 14.11 -51.40 -16.76
C GLU A 41 15.28 -50.79 -17.53
N ALA A 42 15.43 -49.46 -17.47
CA ALA A 42 16.58 -48.76 -18.05
C ALA A 42 17.92 -49.28 -17.49
N ALA A 43 18.01 -49.54 -16.17
CA ALA A 43 19.22 -50.06 -15.56
C ALA A 43 19.56 -51.49 -16.01
N GLU A 44 18.57 -52.37 -16.17
CA GLU A 44 18.81 -53.73 -16.68
C GLU A 44 19.20 -53.71 -18.17
N LEU A 45 18.60 -52.83 -18.98
CA LEU A 45 18.97 -52.65 -20.39
C LEU A 45 20.41 -52.14 -20.53
N PHE A 46 20.81 -51.10 -19.79
CA PHE A 46 22.19 -50.60 -19.80
C PHE A 46 23.20 -51.64 -19.26
N ARG A 47 22.82 -52.45 -18.27
CA ARG A 47 23.65 -53.53 -17.74
C ARG A 47 23.84 -54.66 -18.76
N SER A 48 22.77 -55.06 -19.45
CA SER A 48 22.81 -56.06 -20.52
C SER A 48 23.73 -55.61 -21.66
N LEU A 49 23.60 -54.33 -22.06
CA LEU A 49 24.50 -53.71 -23.04
C LEU A 49 25.96 -53.73 -22.60
N LEU A 50 26.27 -53.36 -21.36
CA LEU A 50 27.65 -53.39 -20.84
C LEU A 50 28.22 -54.82 -20.79
N ALA A 51 27.39 -55.84 -20.53
CA ALA A 51 27.81 -57.23 -20.50
C ALA A 51 28.12 -57.80 -21.90
N GLY A 52 27.49 -57.25 -22.95
CA GLY A 52 27.74 -57.61 -24.34
C GLY A 52 28.98 -56.95 -24.98
N LEU A 53 29.61 -55.98 -24.31
CA LEU A 53 30.77 -55.26 -24.83
C LEU A 53 32.10 -55.89 -24.39
N ALA A 54 33.07 -55.96 -25.31
CA ALA A 54 34.41 -56.49 -25.02
C ALA A 54 35.25 -55.59 -24.10
N GLN A 55 34.93 -54.29 -24.05
CA GLN A 55 35.49 -53.33 -23.11
C GLN A 55 34.37 -52.42 -22.58
N PRO A 56 34.38 -52.07 -21.28
CA PRO A 56 33.36 -51.19 -20.72
C PRO A 56 33.47 -49.79 -21.30
N GLU A 57 32.35 -49.23 -21.77
CA GLU A 57 32.28 -47.86 -22.25
C GLU A 57 31.93 -46.90 -21.12
N ARG A 58 32.67 -45.78 -21.02
CA ARG A 58 32.51 -44.78 -19.95
C ARG A 58 31.11 -44.16 -19.94
N GLY A 59 30.58 -43.81 -21.11
CA GLY A 59 29.26 -43.17 -21.23
C GLY A 59 28.13 -44.07 -20.73
N LEU A 60 28.17 -45.35 -21.11
CA LEU A 60 27.18 -46.34 -20.70
C LEU A 60 27.27 -46.68 -19.21
N CYS A 61 28.49 -46.67 -18.63
CA CYS A 61 28.68 -46.79 -17.18
C CYS A 61 28.07 -45.62 -16.39
N LEU A 62 28.12 -44.39 -16.94
CA LEU A 62 27.48 -43.22 -16.33
C LEU A 62 25.95 -43.32 -16.42
N GLN A 63 25.40 -43.67 -17.59
CA GLN A 63 23.96 -43.86 -17.78
C GLN A 63 23.40 -44.98 -16.88
N LEU A 64 24.13 -46.08 -16.71
CA LEU A 64 23.81 -47.13 -15.74
C LEU A 64 23.85 -46.61 -14.30
N GLY A 65 24.87 -45.82 -13.94
CA GLY A 65 24.99 -45.18 -12.62
C GLY A 65 23.83 -44.25 -12.29
N ASP A 66 23.38 -43.44 -13.25
CA ASP A 66 22.24 -42.54 -13.13
C ASP A 66 20.92 -43.30 -12.97
N ALA A 67 20.69 -44.33 -13.81
CA ALA A 67 19.51 -45.20 -13.74
C ALA A 67 19.41 -45.91 -12.38
N LEU A 68 20.52 -46.51 -11.92
CA LEU A 68 20.57 -47.17 -10.60
C LEU A 68 20.40 -46.20 -9.43
N SER A 69 20.88 -44.95 -9.56
CA SER A 69 20.71 -43.90 -8.54
C SER A 69 19.26 -43.42 -8.43
N ARG A 70 18.53 -43.39 -9.55
CA ARG A 70 17.09 -43.07 -9.57
C ARG A 70 16.21 -44.26 -9.15
N ALA A 71 16.61 -45.48 -9.47
CA ALA A 71 15.98 -46.71 -9.00
C ALA A 71 16.22 -46.99 -7.50
N GLY A 72 17.12 -46.25 -6.84
CA GLY A 72 17.41 -46.41 -5.40
C GLY A 72 18.40 -47.55 -5.07
N ARG A 73 19.00 -48.20 -6.07
CA ARG A 73 20.03 -49.24 -5.92
C ARG A 73 21.43 -48.62 -5.74
N LEU A 74 21.56 -47.80 -4.69
CA LEU A 74 22.74 -46.95 -4.46
C LEU A 74 24.09 -47.69 -4.40
N PRO A 75 24.24 -48.87 -3.76
CA PRO A 75 25.51 -49.59 -3.75
C PRO A 75 25.97 -50.02 -5.15
N GLU A 76 25.02 -50.41 -6.00
CA GLU A 76 25.29 -50.81 -7.38
C GLU A 76 25.57 -49.59 -8.26
N ALA A 77 24.87 -48.48 -8.02
CA ALA A 77 25.16 -47.20 -8.67
C ALA A 77 26.61 -46.74 -8.40
N ILE A 78 27.07 -46.79 -7.14
CA ILE A 78 28.47 -46.49 -6.78
C ILE A 78 29.44 -47.40 -7.52
N GLY A 79 29.09 -48.69 -7.70
CA GLY A 79 29.85 -49.64 -8.50
C GLY A 79 29.95 -49.24 -9.99
N ALA A 80 28.84 -48.82 -10.59
CA ALA A 80 28.81 -48.34 -11.98
C ALA A 80 29.62 -47.06 -12.18
N PHE A 81 29.49 -46.08 -11.28
CA PHE A 81 30.33 -44.87 -11.30
C PHE A 81 31.81 -45.17 -11.08
N ARG A 82 32.15 -46.18 -10.27
CA ARG A 82 33.55 -46.64 -10.14
C ARG A 82 34.08 -47.21 -11.44
N GLY A 83 33.26 -47.97 -12.17
CA GLY A 83 33.57 -48.45 -13.53
C GLY A 83 33.88 -47.30 -14.49
N ALA A 84 33.07 -46.24 -14.46
CA ALA A 84 33.31 -45.02 -15.24
C ALA A 84 34.59 -44.28 -14.81
N ALA A 85 34.88 -44.22 -13.50
CA ALA A 85 36.07 -43.56 -12.94
C ALA A 85 37.40 -44.24 -13.36
N LEU A 86 37.39 -45.56 -13.54
CA LEU A 86 38.56 -46.32 -14.03
C LEU A 86 38.91 -46.00 -15.48
N LEU A 87 37.94 -45.54 -16.27
CA LEU A 87 38.09 -45.20 -17.69
C LEU A 87 38.43 -43.72 -17.90
N GLY A 88 38.20 -42.88 -16.90
CA GLY A 88 38.58 -41.47 -16.89
C GLY A 88 38.06 -40.74 -15.65
N PRO A 89 38.70 -39.64 -15.20
CA PRO A 89 38.31 -38.94 -13.98
C PRO A 89 36.84 -38.49 -14.05
N LEU A 90 36.12 -38.70 -12.97
CA LEU A 90 34.74 -38.22 -12.83
C LEU A 90 34.73 -36.73 -12.51
N LYS A 91 33.84 -35.99 -13.17
CA LYS A 91 33.57 -34.59 -12.85
C LYS A 91 32.40 -34.49 -11.86
N PRO A 92 32.36 -33.46 -11.00
CA PRO A 92 31.27 -33.29 -10.04
C PRO A 92 29.87 -33.27 -10.69
N GLU A 93 29.76 -32.69 -11.88
CA GLU A 93 28.48 -32.60 -12.60
C GLU A 93 27.90 -33.97 -12.98
N GLU A 94 28.77 -34.98 -13.18
CA GLU A 94 28.39 -36.34 -13.56
C GLU A 94 27.86 -37.15 -12.36
N LEU A 95 27.88 -36.61 -11.13
CA LEU A 95 27.43 -37.29 -9.90
C LEU A 95 26.17 -36.67 -9.30
N GLU A 96 25.47 -35.84 -10.07
CA GLU A 96 24.22 -35.20 -9.70
C GLU A 96 23.14 -36.19 -9.24
N GLU A 97 22.92 -37.24 -10.02
CA GLU A 97 21.88 -38.23 -9.73
C GLU A 97 22.26 -39.12 -8.55
N LEU A 98 23.56 -39.40 -8.37
CA LEU A 98 24.06 -40.13 -7.21
C LEU A 98 23.87 -39.31 -5.92
N ALA A 99 24.22 -38.02 -5.92
CA ALA A 99 24.01 -37.13 -4.78
C ALA A 99 22.52 -37.00 -4.43
N SER A 100 21.66 -36.86 -5.44
CA SER A 100 20.21 -36.78 -5.29
C SER A 100 19.60 -38.10 -4.80
N GLY A 101 20.10 -39.24 -5.30
CA GLY A 101 19.71 -40.58 -4.86
C GLY A 101 20.06 -40.85 -3.40
N LEU A 102 21.28 -40.49 -2.98
CA LEU A 102 21.73 -40.59 -1.59
C LEU A 102 20.87 -39.72 -0.66
N ALA A 103 20.53 -38.50 -1.08
CA ALA A 103 19.65 -37.61 -0.33
C ALA A 103 18.23 -38.16 -0.19
N ARG A 104 17.64 -38.72 -1.27
CA ARG A 104 16.34 -39.40 -1.24
C ARG A 104 16.32 -40.58 -0.27
N ALA A 105 17.37 -41.40 -0.28
CA ALA A 105 17.48 -42.56 0.61
C ALA A 105 17.58 -42.19 2.10
N LEU A 106 18.30 -41.11 2.43
CA LEU A 106 18.32 -40.57 3.80
C LEU A 106 16.99 -39.92 4.19
N GLY A 107 16.38 -39.16 3.29
CA GLY A 107 15.08 -38.52 3.52
C GLY A 107 13.95 -39.51 3.84
N LEU A 108 13.94 -40.70 3.25
CA LEU A 108 12.98 -41.77 3.55
C LEU A 108 13.17 -42.39 4.94
N ARG A 109 14.40 -42.38 5.48
CA ARG A 109 14.72 -42.91 6.81
C ARG A 109 14.38 -41.91 7.93
N GLU A 110 14.47 -40.61 7.66
CA GLU A 110 14.29 -39.57 8.67
C GLU A 110 12.92 -38.88 8.63
N LYS A 111 12.15 -39.02 7.54
CA LYS A 111 10.73 -38.63 7.49
C LYS A 111 9.80 -39.53 8.32
N ARG A 112 10.30 -40.54 9.04
CA ARG A 112 9.55 -41.13 10.17
C ARG A 112 9.62 -40.12 11.32
N PRO A 113 8.54 -39.38 11.63
CA PRO A 113 8.58 -38.47 12.76
C PRO A 113 8.84 -39.28 14.04
N PRO A 114 9.69 -38.83 14.97
CA PRO A 114 9.52 -39.24 16.36
C PRO A 114 8.09 -38.88 16.76
N ALA A 115 7.38 -39.80 17.40
CA ALA A 115 6.02 -39.58 17.89
C ALA A 115 6.03 -38.44 18.94
N VAL A 116 6.01 -37.20 18.48
CA VAL A 116 5.70 -36.03 19.29
C VAL A 116 4.19 -35.91 19.23
N VAL A 117 3.54 -36.34 20.30
CA VAL A 117 2.16 -35.98 20.62
C VAL A 117 2.07 -34.46 20.59
N ARG A 118 1.58 -33.90 19.49
CA ARG A 118 1.04 -32.55 19.49
C ARG A 118 -0.32 -32.65 20.17
N PRO A 119 -0.57 -31.93 21.29
CA PRO A 119 -1.94 -31.83 21.78
C PRO A 119 -2.77 -31.16 20.67
N GLY A 120 -3.87 -31.82 20.33
CA GLY A 120 -4.72 -31.47 19.21
C GLY A 120 -5.24 -30.04 19.32
N PHE A 121 -5.15 -29.30 18.22
CA PHE A 121 -6.04 -28.17 17.98
C PHE A 121 -7.43 -28.75 17.66
N ALA A 122 -8.26 -28.89 18.69
CA ALA A 122 -9.69 -28.96 18.51
C ALA A 122 -10.18 -27.54 18.15
N ALA A 123 -10.95 -27.45 17.08
CA ALA A 123 -11.71 -26.26 16.76
C ALA A 123 -12.75 -26.02 17.88
N GLY A 124 -12.68 -24.87 18.53
CA GLY A 124 -13.69 -24.42 19.49
C GLY A 124 -13.09 -23.81 20.76
N SER A 125 -13.29 -22.49 20.90
CA SER A 125 -12.95 -21.56 22.00
C SER A 125 -11.62 -20.79 21.87
N PRO A 126 -11.63 -19.45 22.02
CA PRO A 126 -10.43 -18.62 21.94
C PRO A 126 -9.62 -18.78 23.23
N VAL A 127 -8.59 -19.62 23.19
CA VAL A 127 -7.55 -19.62 24.22
C VAL A 127 -6.84 -18.26 24.15
N PRO A 128 -6.63 -17.55 25.27
CA PRO A 128 -5.82 -16.33 25.27
C PRO A 128 -4.41 -16.68 24.78
N MET A 129 -4.06 -16.27 23.55
CA MET A 129 -2.68 -16.32 23.08
C MET A 129 -1.80 -15.48 23.99
N ALA A 130 -0.58 -15.94 24.27
CA ALA A 130 0.34 -15.17 25.09
C ALA A 130 0.73 -13.87 24.34
N PRO A 131 0.97 -12.75 25.04
CA PRO A 131 1.37 -11.49 24.42
C PRO A 131 2.55 -11.58 23.46
N ARG A 132 3.47 -12.51 23.77
CA ARG A 132 4.65 -12.85 22.98
C ARG A 132 4.32 -13.38 21.59
N ASP A 133 3.19 -14.07 21.43
CA ASP A 133 2.76 -14.64 20.15
C ASP A 133 2.22 -13.55 19.22
N LEU A 134 1.52 -12.54 19.77
CA LEU A 134 0.98 -11.41 19.00
C LEU A 134 2.09 -10.47 18.51
N LEU A 135 3.09 -10.20 19.34
CA LEU A 135 4.25 -9.37 18.98
C LEU A 135 5.32 -10.17 18.20
N GLY A 136 4.99 -11.38 17.75
CA GLY A 136 5.79 -12.19 16.85
C GLY A 136 5.78 -11.64 15.42
N CYS A 137 6.95 -11.65 14.78
CA CYS A 137 7.07 -11.30 13.37
C CYS A 137 6.60 -12.47 12.49
N PRO A 138 5.58 -12.31 11.64
CA PRO A 138 5.02 -13.42 10.86
C PRO A 138 6.00 -14.02 9.85
N ARG A 139 7.06 -13.29 9.49
CA ARG A 139 8.12 -13.78 8.58
C ARG A 139 9.23 -14.60 9.25
N CYS A 140 9.54 -14.35 10.52
CA CYS A 140 10.66 -15.02 11.19
C CYS A 140 10.27 -15.76 12.46
N GLY A 141 9.01 -15.69 12.89
CA GLY A 141 8.49 -16.37 14.08
C GLY A 141 9.06 -15.89 15.40
N ARG A 142 9.90 -14.84 15.39
CA ARG A 142 10.52 -14.25 16.59
C ARG A 142 9.88 -12.92 16.93
N LEU A 143 10.03 -12.51 18.19
CA LEU A 143 9.63 -11.17 18.64
C LEU A 143 10.10 -10.09 17.66
N LEU A 144 9.19 -9.17 17.36
CA LEU A 144 9.45 -8.03 16.49
C LEU A 144 10.67 -7.25 16.99
N TYR A 145 11.55 -6.89 16.06
CA TYR A 145 12.69 -6.03 16.35
C TYR A 145 12.81 -5.00 15.24
N LYS A 146 12.82 -3.72 15.62
CA LYS A 146 12.65 -2.60 14.70
C LYS A 146 11.45 -2.85 13.77
N PRO A 147 10.23 -2.93 14.33
CA PRO A 147 9.02 -3.25 13.58
C PRO A 147 8.80 -2.22 12.47
N VAL A 148 8.30 -2.66 11.32
CA VAL A 148 7.97 -1.83 10.17
C VAL A 148 6.60 -2.25 9.67
N THR A 149 5.74 -1.27 9.42
CA THR A 149 4.39 -1.50 8.88
C THR A 149 4.40 -1.35 7.36
N LEU A 150 3.99 -2.42 6.66
CA LEU A 150 3.90 -2.47 5.21
C LEU A 150 2.69 -1.69 4.71
N ALA A 151 2.66 -1.42 3.40
CA ALA A 151 1.51 -0.78 2.76
C ALA A 151 0.20 -1.52 3.05
N SER A 152 0.23 -2.85 3.20
CA SER A 152 -0.93 -3.70 3.50
C SER A 152 -1.39 -3.67 4.97
N GLY A 153 -0.78 -2.84 5.83
CA GLY A 153 -1.09 -2.82 7.27
C GLY A 153 -0.37 -3.88 8.12
N LEU A 154 0.26 -4.88 7.49
CA LEU A 154 1.02 -5.93 8.18
C LEU A 154 2.32 -5.38 8.78
N THR A 155 2.61 -5.74 10.03
CA THR A 155 3.85 -5.35 10.71
C THR A 155 4.85 -6.51 10.76
N VAL A 156 6.09 -6.23 10.35
CA VAL A 156 7.20 -7.20 10.29
C VAL A 156 8.51 -6.58 10.75
N CYS A 157 9.53 -7.40 11.04
CA CYS A 157 10.87 -6.86 11.31
C CYS A 157 11.44 -6.15 10.08
N LYS A 158 12.09 -4.98 10.25
CA LYS A 158 12.75 -4.25 9.16
C LYS A 158 13.63 -5.14 8.27
N ARG A 159 14.47 -5.96 8.90
CA ARG A 159 15.37 -6.89 8.19
C ARG A 159 14.62 -7.95 7.37
N CYS A 160 13.46 -8.41 7.82
CA CYS A 160 12.67 -9.38 7.07
C CYS A 160 12.09 -8.79 5.78
N VAL A 161 12.01 -7.46 5.66
CA VAL A 161 11.63 -6.75 4.43
C VAL A 161 12.83 -6.59 3.52
N GLU A 162 13.97 -6.16 4.07
CA GLU A 162 15.22 -5.91 3.32
C GLU A 162 15.80 -7.16 2.65
N LEU A 163 15.49 -8.36 3.16
CA LEU A 163 15.95 -9.63 2.59
C LEU A 163 15.17 -10.07 1.34
N VAL A 164 14.08 -9.40 0.96
CA VAL A 164 13.30 -9.75 -0.24
C VAL A 164 13.72 -8.86 -1.41
N PRO A 165 14.34 -9.41 -2.47
CA PRO A 165 14.72 -8.64 -3.66
C PRO A 165 13.50 -8.02 -4.36
N GLY A 166 13.62 -6.77 -4.84
CA GLY A 166 12.63 -6.14 -5.72
C GLY A 166 11.39 -5.49 -5.07
N ARG A 167 11.24 -5.52 -3.74
CA ARG A 167 10.09 -4.90 -3.03
C ARG A 167 10.44 -4.07 -1.78
N ALA A 168 11.69 -3.64 -1.65
CA ALA A 168 12.09 -2.81 -0.51
C ALA A 168 11.48 -1.39 -0.64
N GLN A 169 10.23 -1.23 -0.23
CA GLN A 169 9.70 0.10 0.08
C GLN A 169 10.55 0.68 1.20
N ALA A 170 11.08 1.88 1.01
CA ALA A 170 11.84 2.61 2.02
C ALA A 170 10.94 2.98 3.20
N ARG A 171 10.70 2.02 4.10
CA ARG A 171 9.85 2.16 5.27
C ARG A 171 10.72 2.33 6.51
N ARG A 172 10.34 3.28 7.36
CA ARG A 172 10.99 3.48 8.66
C ARG A 172 10.30 2.65 9.74
N VAL A 173 10.98 2.57 10.88
CA VAL A 173 10.50 1.79 12.03
C VAL A 173 9.20 2.41 12.56
N ASN A 174 8.20 1.57 12.83
CA ASN A 174 6.98 1.97 13.50
C ASN A 174 7.32 2.41 14.94
N VAL A 175 7.16 3.71 15.21
CA VAL A 175 7.61 4.33 16.47
C VAL A 175 6.83 3.79 17.67
N VAL A 176 5.49 3.71 17.54
CA VAL A 176 4.58 3.23 18.60
C VAL A 176 4.91 1.78 18.96
N LEU A 177 4.94 0.89 17.97
CA LEU A 177 5.22 -0.53 18.20
C LEU A 177 6.66 -0.78 18.62
N SER A 178 7.62 0.04 18.18
CA SER A 178 9.01 -0.08 18.65
C SER A 178 9.13 0.27 20.13
N GLY A 179 8.48 1.37 20.56
CA GLY A 179 8.44 1.76 21.98
C GLY A 179 7.77 0.70 22.84
N LEU A 180 6.63 0.15 22.39
CA LEU A 180 5.91 -0.90 23.08
C LEU A 180 6.76 -2.16 23.27
N VAL A 181 7.40 -2.67 22.21
CA VAL A 181 8.22 -3.89 22.31
C VAL A 181 9.46 -3.67 23.17
N GLU A 182 10.10 -2.50 23.10
CA GLU A 182 11.25 -2.17 23.96
C GLU A 182 10.87 -2.05 25.44
N ARG A 183 9.68 -1.51 25.75
CA ARG A 183 9.13 -1.42 27.11
C ARG A 183 8.75 -2.80 27.66
N CYS A 184 8.03 -3.59 26.88
CA CYS A 184 7.50 -4.89 27.32
C CYS A 184 8.54 -6.01 27.34
N PHE A 185 9.53 -5.99 26.44
CA PHE A 185 10.53 -7.06 26.28
C PHE A 185 11.96 -6.50 26.14
N PRO A 186 12.46 -5.78 27.16
CA PRO A 186 13.76 -5.09 27.07
C PRO A 186 14.93 -6.07 26.91
N ALA A 187 14.87 -7.25 27.55
CA ALA A 187 15.91 -8.27 27.48
C ALA A 187 16.01 -8.87 26.06
N GLU A 188 14.88 -9.24 25.45
CA GLU A 188 14.81 -9.79 24.11
C GLU A 188 15.16 -8.74 23.04
N CYS A 189 14.73 -7.49 23.22
CA CYS A 189 15.14 -6.37 22.37
C CYS A 189 16.66 -6.18 22.41
N ARG A 190 17.26 -6.22 23.60
CA ARG A 190 18.71 -6.14 23.77
C ARG A 190 19.42 -7.32 23.12
N LEU A 191 18.91 -8.53 23.29
CA LEU A 191 19.42 -9.75 22.64
C LEU A 191 19.41 -9.59 21.11
N ARG A 192 18.28 -9.18 20.54
CA ARG A 192 18.10 -8.97 19.09
C ARG A 192 19.01 -7.86 18.57
N LYS A 193 19.21 -6.79 19.35
CA LYS A 193 20.14 -5.70 19.03
C LYS A 193 21.58 -6.20 18.93
N LEU A 194 22.06 -6.96 19.92
CA LEU A 194 23.40 -7.56 19.91
C LEU A 194 23.57 -8.53 18.73
N ALA A 195 22.59 -9.40 18.48
CA ALA A 195 22.59 -10.31 17.33
C ALA A 195 22.67 -9.59 15.98
N CYS A 196 21.95 -8.47 15.85
CA CYS A 196 21.99 -7.62 14.66
C CYS A 196 23.32 -6.89 14.50
N GLN A 197 23.92 -6.41 15.59
CA GLN A 197 25.25 -5.78 15.58
C GLN A 197 26.33 -6.79 15.18
N ALA A 198 26.32 -7.99 15.75
CA ALA A 198 27.26 -9.06 15.40
C ALA A 198 27.22 -9.38 13.90
N ARG A 199 26.02 -9.54 13.32
CA ARG A 199 25.86 -9.77 11.87
C ARG A 199 26.20 -8.55 11.00
N GLY A 200 26.11 -7.35 11.55
CA GLY A 200 26.57 -6.13 10.89
C GLY A 200 28.10 -6.11 10.78
N LEU A 201 28.78 -6.35 11.90
CA LEU A 201 30.24 -6.43 11.99
C LEU A 201 30.81 -7.59 11.17
N GLN A 202 30.14 -8.74 11.14
CA GLN A 202 30.49 -9.87 10.27
C GLN A 202 30.51 -9.45 8.79
N ARG A 203 29.50 -8.69 8.33
CA ARG A 203 29.44 -8.18 6.94
C ARG A 203 30.51 -7.12 6.65
N GLN A 204 30.94 -6.39 7.67
CA GLN A 204 32.05 -5.43 7.60
C GLN A 204 33.42 -6.10 7.71
N GLN A 205 33.48 -7.45 7.71
CA GLN A 205 34.72 -8.23 7.83
C GLN A 205 35.49 -7.98 9.14
N GLN A 206 34.79 -7.69 10.24
CA GLN A 206 35.36 -7.54 11.58
C GLN A 206 34.92 -8.72 12.49
N PRO A 207 35.52 -9.92 12.33
CA PRO A 207 35.03 -11.14 13.00
C PRO A 207 35.24 -11.13 14.52
N GLU A 208 36.32 -10.55 15.04
CA GLU A 208 36.61 -10.50 16.48
C GLU A 208 35.60 -9.62 17.24
N ALA A 209 35.32 -8.42 16.70
CA ALA A 209 34.30 -7.54 17.25
C ALA A 209 32.90 -8.14 17.14
N ALA A 210 32.60 -8.84 16.04
CA ALA A 210 31.34 -9.56 15.87
C ALA A 210 31.19 -10.69 16.88
N LEU A 211 32.26 -11.43 17.17
CA LEU A 211 32.30 -12.52 18.13
C LEU A 211 32.01 -12.00 19.54
N LEU A 212 32.61 -10.89 19.95
CA LEU A 212 32.35 -10.26 21.24
C LEU A 212 30.87 -9.91 21.42
N ARG A 213 30.24 -9.30 20.40
CA ARG A 213 28.80 -8.98 20.45
C ARG A 213 27.92 -10.22 20.45
N CYS A 214 28.34 -11.28 19.77
CA CYS A 214 27.64 -12.56 19.77
C CYS A 214 27.72 -13.25 21.15
N GLN A 215 28.88 -13.23 21.79
CA GLN A 215 29.08 -13.73 23.15
C GLN A 215 28.22 -12.98 24.15
N GLN A 216 28.21 -11.65 24.11
CA GLN A 216 27.31 -10.84 24.95
C GLN A 216 25.83 -11.20 24.76
N ALA A 217 25.42 -11.61 23.56
CA ALA A 217 24.06 -12.08 23.32
C ALA A 217 23.83 -13.48 23.92
N LEU A 218 24.79 -14.40 23.77
CA LEU A 218 24.72 -15.74 24.35
C LEU A 218 24.79 -15.74 25.88
N ASP A 219 25.46 -14.77 26.49
CA ASP A 219 25.46 -14.60 27.95
C ASP A 219 24.03 -14.32 28.47
N MET A 220 23.19 -13.69 27.65
CA MET A 220 21.77 -13.46 27.96
C MET A 220 20.88 -14.65 27.61
N ALA A 221 21.17 -15.34 26.50
CA ALA A 221 20.40 -16.49 26.02
C ALA A 221 21.34 -17.60 25.53
N PRO A 222 21.87 -18.44 26.45
CA PRO A 222 22.91 -19.43 26.12
C PRO A 222 22.42 -20.53 25.17
N ASP A 223 21.10 -20.77 25.17
CA ASP A 223 20.46 -21.83 24.40
C ASP A 223 19.82 -21.37 23.08
N ASP A 224 20.01 -20.12 22.64
CA ASP A 224 19.48 -19.67 21.34
C ASP A 224 20.30 -20.27 20.18
N ASN A 225 19.69 -21.25 19.50
CA ASN A 225 20.29 -21.96 18.36
C ASN A 225 20.78 -21.03 17.23
N LEU A 226 20.09 -19.91 16.96
CA LEU A 226 20.53 -18.98 15.91
C LEU A 226 21.73 -18.12 16.32
N LEU A 227 21.94 -17.90 17.62
CA LEU A 227 23.13 -17.24 18.14
C LEU A 227 24.32 -18.21 18.17
N LEU A 228 24.09 -19.45 18.57
CA LEU A 228 25.11 -20.51 18.47
C LEU A 228 25.58 -20.71 17.03
N LEU A 229 24.65 -20.77 16.06
CA LEU A 229 25.03 -20.81 14.64
C LEU A 229 25.79 -19.57 14.17
N LEU A 230 25.38 -18.38 14.62
CA LEU A 230 26.12 -17.15 14.30
C LEU A 230 27.55 -17.21 14.85
N ARG A 231 27.74 -17.72 16.07
CA ARG A 231 29.06 -17.90 16.68
C ARG A 231 29.88 -18.95 15.92
N ALA A 232 29.28 -20.06 15.51
CA ALA A 232 29.91 -21.09 14.69
C ALA A 232 30.39 -20.53 13.33
N GLU A 233 29.56 -19.71 12.64
CA GLU A 233 29.95 -19.02 11.40
C GLU A 233 31.15 -18.08 11.61
N LEU A 234 31.20 -17.37 12.74
CA LEU A 234 32.30 -16.47 13.08
C LEU A 234 33.59 -17.24 13.36
N TYR A 235 33.52 -18.33 14.14
CA TYR A 235 34.67 -19.21 14.38
C TYR A 235 35.17 -19.88 13.09
N LEU A 236 34.27 -20.29 12.20
CA LEU A 236 34.62 -20.79 10.88
C LEU A 236 35.42 -19.75 10.07
N THR A 237 34.97 -18.49 10.07
CA THR A 237 35.67 -17.38 9.40
C THR A 237 37.06 -17.14 9.99
N MET A 238 37.21 -17.33 11.31
CA MET A 238 38.49 -17.21 12.03
C MET A 238 39.36 -18.49 11.97
N LYS A 239 38.93 -19.53 11.24
CA LYS A 239 39.57 -20.86 11.18
C LYS A 239 39.73 -21.58 12.53
N ASN A 240 38.90 -21.24 13.51
CA ASN A 240 38.84 -21.94 14.80
C ASN A 240 37.82 -23.08 14.73
N TYR A 241 38.18 -24.14 14.00
CA TYR A 241 37.25 -25.20 13.62
C TYR A 241 36.74 -26.02 14.81
N GLU A 242 37.53 -26.23 15.86
CA GLU A 242 37.12 -27.02 17.03
C GLU A 242 35.99 -26.35 17.84
N GLN A 243 36.08 -25.03 18.03
CA GLN A 243 35.02 -24.27 18.70
C GLN A 243 33.78 -24.16 17.82
N ALA A 244 33.97 -23.93 16.51
CA ALA A 244 32.88 -23.89 15.55
C ALA A 244 32.09 -25.21 15.51
N LEU A 245 32.79 -26.35 15.53
CA LEU A 245 32.19 -27.67 15.46
C LEU A 245 31.33 -27.96 16.70
N ARG A 246 31.80 -27.60 17.90
CA ARG A 246 31.03 -27.75 19.14
C ARG A 246 29.69 -27.02 19.11
N ASP A 247 29.70 -25.76 18.64
CA ASP A 247 28.48 -24.97 18.53
C ASP A 247 27.53 -25.51 17.46
N ALA A 248 28.07 -25.90 16.29
CA ALA A 248 27.27 -26.46 15.20
C ALA A 248 26.67 -27.83 15.56
N ASP A 249 27.43 -28.69 16.25
CA ASP A 249 26.95 -29.98 16.75
C ASP A 249 25.83 -29.81 17.76
N ALA A 250 25.97 -28.89 18.73
CA ALA A 250 24.94 -28.60 19.70
C ALA A 250 23.62 -28.18 19.02
N VAL A 251 23.70 -27.36 17.96
CA VAL A 251 22.52 -26.93 17.20
C VAL A 251 21.89 -28.09 16.43
N CYS A 252 22.68 -28.87 15.68
CA CYS A 252 22.17 -30.02 14.92
C CYS A 252 21.55 -31.10 15.82
N GLN A 253 22.03 -31.25 17.06
CA GLN A 253 21.43 -32.17 18.04
C GLN A 253 20.08 -31.67 18.57
N ARG A 254 19.94 -30.34 18.77
CA ARG A 254 18.71 -29.72 19.29
C ARG A 254 17.64 -29.54 18.23
N GLU A 255 18.03 -29.10 17.04
CA GLU A 255 17.16 -28.88 15.88
C GLU A 255 17.69 -29.65 14.65
N PRO A 256 17.43 -30.97 14.56
CA PRO A 256 17.88 -31.78 13.43
C PRO A 256 17.32 -31.31 12.09
N LEU A 257 16.16 -30.66 12.07
CA LEU A 257 15.54 -30.21 10.82
C LEU A 257 16.09 -28.86 10.32
N LEU A 258 17.03 -28.23 11.02
CA LEU A 258 17.58 -26.93 10.64
C LEU A 258 18.67 -27.08 9.57
N THR A 259 18.29 -27.00 8.30
CA THR A 259 19.19 -27.17 7.14
C THR A 259 20.46 -26.31 7.24
N LYS A 260 20.33 -25.07 7.73
CA LYS A 260 21.45 -24.14 7.85
C LYS A 260 22.50 -24.61 8.85
N GLY A 261 22.10 -25.29 9.92
CA GLY A 261 23.03 -25.85 10.91
C GLY A 261 23.92 -26.92 10.32
N HIS A 262 23.32 -27.89 9.62
CA HIS A 262 24.04 -28.95 8.92
C HIS A 262 24.98 -28.41 7.84
N HIS A 263 24.59 -27.33 7.14
CA HIS A 263 25.43 -26.73 6.10
C HIS A 263 26.71 -26.11 6.69
N ILE A 264 26.57 -25.36 7.79
CA ILE A 264 27.71 -24.76 8.50
C ILE A 264 28.60 -25.86 9.09
N LYS A 265 28.01 -26.89 9.69
CA LYS A 265 28.75 -28.04 10.23
C LYS A 265 29.57 -28.73 9.14
N ALA A 266 29.00 -28.96 7.95
CA ALA A 266 29.71 -29.56 6.83
C ALA A 266 30.90 -28.70 6.36
N GLN A 267 30.74 -27.38 6.30
CA GLN A 267 31.84 -26.45 5.98
C GLN A 267 32.97 -26.50 7.03
N ILE A 268 32.63 -26.59 8.31
CA ILE A 268 33.61 -26.71 9.40
C ILE A 268 34.38 -28.03 9.30
N LEU A 269 33.67 -29.15 9.08
CA LEU A 269 34.28 -30.47 8.91
C LEU A 269 35.16 -30.56 7.67
N SER A 270 34.81 -29.82 6.60
CA SER A 270 35.62 -29.70 5.39
C SER A 270 36.94 -28.99 5.69
N GLY A 271 36.90 -27.90 6.46
CA GLY A 271 38.11 -27.24 6.96
C GLY A 271 39.00 -28.11 7.85
N LEU A 272 38.43 -29.13 8.52
CA LEU A 272 39.14 -30.13 9.32
C LEU A 272 39.64 -31.34 8.51
N GLY A 273 39.32 -31.44 7.21
CA GLY A 273 39.70 -32.59 6.38
C GLY A 273 38.94 -33.89 6.69
N ARG A 274 37.78 -33.81 7.36
CA ARG A 274 36.97 -34.99 7.75
C ARG A 274 36.00 -35.41 6.65
N SER A 275 36.49 -35.78 5.47
CA SER A 275 35.68 -35.94 4.24
C SER A 275 34.48 -36.90 4.36
N LYS A 276 34.57 -37.97 5.16
CA LYS A 276 33.45 -38.90 5.40
C LYS A 276 32.29 -38.27 6.16
N GLU A 277 32.58 -37.45 7.18
CA GLU A 277 31.57 -36.76 7.98
C GLU A 277 30.98 -35.58 7.20
N VAL A 278 31.80 -34.87 6.42
CA VAL A 278 31.37 -33.80 5.50
C VAL A 278 30.31 -34.31 4.55
N LEU A 279 30.56 -35.46 3.91
CA LEU A 279 29.64 -36.06 2.97
C LEU A 279 28.28 -36.35 3.62
N LYS A 280 28.29 -36.93 4.83
CA LYS A 280 27.07 -37.23 5.57
C LYS A 280 26.23 -35.97 5.82
N GLU A 281 26.86 -34.90 6.29
CA GLU A 281 26.16 -33.65 6.64
C GLU A 281 25.65 -32.90 5.39
N PHE A 282 26.36 -32.92 4.26
CA PHE A 282 25.85 -32.32 3.03
C PHE A 282 24.71 -33.13 2.38
N ILE A 283 24.77 -34.46 2.40
CA ILE A 283 23.64 -35.29 1.95
C ILE A 283 22.42 -35.03 2.84
N TYR A 284 22.63 -34.84 4.15
CA TYR A 284 21.59 -34.44 5.09
C TYR A 284 20.96 -33.08 4.72
N CYS A 285 21.77 -32.07 4.39
CA CYS A 285 21.27 -30.79 3.88
C CYS A 285 20.42 -30.93 2.63
N LEU A 286 20.85 -31.75 1.66
CA LEU A 286 20.12 -32.01 0.43
C LEU A 286 18.80 -32.78 0.67
N ALA A 287 18.78 -33.68 1.65
CA ALA A 287 17.57 -34.40 2.04
C ALA A 287 16.52 -33.45 2.66
N LEU A 288 16.96 -32.43 3.41
CA LEU A 288 16.09 -31.41 3.98
C LEU A 288 15.68 -30.32 2.99
N ASN A 289 16.58 -29.89 2.11
CA ASN A 289 16.34 -28.86 1.09
C ASN A 289 17.00 -29.24 -0.25
N PRO A 290 16.25 -29.93 -1.14
CA PRO A 290 16.76 -30.38 -2.44
C PRO A 290 17.21 -29.24 -3.39
N GLU A 291 16.64 -28.05 -3.23
CA GLU A 291 16.88 -26.88 -4.10
C GLU A 291 18.19 -26.14 -3.78
N CYS A 292 18.98 -26.62 -2.82
CA CYS A 292 20.19 -25.96 -2.36
C CYS A 292 21.39 -26.23 -3.29
N ASN A 293 21.50 -25.46 -4.39
CA ASN A 293 22.56 -25.61 -5.39
C ASN A 293 24.00 -25.58 -4.83
N SER A 294 24.26 -24.79 -3.78
CA SER A 294 25.59 -24.74 -3.14
C SER A 294 25.94 -26.06 -2.43
N ALA A 295 25.00 -26.62 -1.68
CA ALA A 295 25.17 -27.91 -1.02
C ALA A 295 25.29 -29.05 -2.05
N LYS A 296 24.58 -28.95 -3.18
CA LYS A 296 24.63 -29.94 -4.27
C LYS A 296 26.02 -30.03 -4.90
N LYS A 297 26.59 -28.88 -5.29
CA LYS A 297 27.94 -28.79 -5.85
C LYS A 297 29.00 -29.31 -4.88
N GLU A 298 28.91 -28.93 -3.60
CA GLU A 298 29.88 -29.39 -2.61
C GLU A 298 29.73 -30.89 -2.31
N THR A 299 28.50 -31.42 -2.31
CA THR A 299 28.27 -32.87 -2.18
C THR A 299 28.93 -33.64 -3.31
N GLN A 300 28.71 -33.22 -4.56
CA GLN A 300 29.31 -33.85 -5.74
C GLN A 300 30.84 -33.88 -5.66
N LYS A 301 31.44 -32.76 -5.26
CA LYS A 301 32.89 -32.65 -5.06
C LYS A 301 33.40 -33.61 -3.98
N VAL A 302 32.74 -33.68 -2.83
CA VAL A 302 33.13 -34.57 -1.74
C VAL A 302 32.91 -36.04 -2.10
N ILE A 303 31.90 -36.38 -2.92
CA ILE A 303 31.71 -37.74 -3.46
C ILE A 303 32.91 -38.14 -4.34
N CYS A 304 33.37 -37.26 -5.24
CA CYS A 304 34.60 -37.48 -6.01
C CYS A 304 35.78 -37.82 -5.09
N GLU A 305 36.00 -36.99 -4.07
CA GLU A 305 37.13 -37.15 -3.14
C GLU A 305 37.05 -38.44 -2.30
N VAL A 306 35.86 -38.81 -1.81
CA VAL A 306 35.68 -39.93 -0.87
C VAL A 306 35.61 -41.29 -1.56
N PHE A 307 34.92 -41.38 -2.71
CA PHE A 307 34.67 -42.66 -3.38
C PHE A 307 35.58 -42.92 -4.57
N PHE A 308 36.18 -41.86 -5.15
CA PHE A 308 36.94 -41.92 -6.39
C PHE A 308 38.25 -41.11 -6.30
N PRO A 309 39.12 -41.37 -5.29
CA PRO A 309 40.40 -40.67 -5.17
C PRO A 309 41.28 -40.99 -6.38
N ALA A 310 41.94 -39.98 -6.94
CA ALA A 310 42.94 -40.18 -7.99
C ALA A 310 44.08 -41.02 -7.42
N SER A 311 44.33 -42.20 -7.96
CA SER A 311 45.47 -43.04 -7.59
C SER A 311 46.79 -42.35 -7.98
N GLU A 312 47.73 -42.24 -7.03
CA GLU A 312 49.13 -41.96 -7.31
C GLU A 312 49.72 -43.02 -8.25
N ASN A 313 50.31 -42.59 -9.37
CA ASN A 313 51.18 -43.43 -10.18
C ASN A 313 52.65 -43.05 -9.89
N GLU A 314 53.35 -43.89 -9.12
CA GLU A 314 54.81 -44.05 -9.16
C GLU A 314 55.18 -45.06 -10.28
N HIS A 315 56.30 -45.08 -11.02
CA HIS A 315 57.54 -44.30 -11.15
C HIS A 315 58.28 -44.80 -12.43
N GLN A 316 59.02 -43.94 -13.14
CA GLN A 316 60.30 -44.14 -13.87
C GLN A 316 60.54 -42.88 -14.74
N ASN A 317 61.60 -42.07 -14.63
CA ASN A 317 62.94 -42.20 -14.08
C ASN A 317 63.45 -40.88 -13.48
N SER A 318 64.30 -41.02 -12.46
CA SER A 318 65.05 -39.96 -11.79
C SER A 318 66.14 -39.31 -12.66
N THR A 319 66.28 -37.99 -12.52
CA THR A 319 67.54 -37.34 -12.14
C THR A 319 67.22 -36.06 -11.35
N ALA A 320 67.71 -35.99 -10.12
CA ALA A 320 67.66 -34.83 -9.21
C ALA A 320 69.03 -34.10 -9.21
N PRO A 321 69.31 -33.08 -8.37
CA PRO A 321 68.44 -32.19 -7.59
C PRO A 321 68.85 -30.68 -7.68
N THR A 322 68.12 -29.82 -6.96
CA THR A 322 68.62 -28.76 -6.04
C THR A 322 68.23 -27.30 -6.35
N GLN A 323 67.39 -26.78 -5.44
CA GLN A 323 67.25 -25.41 -4.90
C GLN A 323 66.89 -24.22 -5.81
N ILE A 324 65.95 -23.40 -5.31
CA ILE A 324 66.10 -21.98 -4.93
C ILE A 324 64.69 -21.34 -4.96
N GLY A 325 64.20 -20.81 -3.82
CA GLY A 325 63.03 -19.90 -3.79
C GLY A 325 63.41 -18.50 -4.31
N PRO A 326 62.47 -17.61 -4.71
CA PRO A 326 62.09 -16.44 -3.87
C PRO A 326 60.63 -15.96 -4.18
N LYS A 327 59.92 -15.01 -3.55
CA LYS A 327 60.10 -13.63 -3.01
C LYS A 327 60.45 -12.51 -4.02
N ALA A 328 59.71 -11.39 -3.89
CA ALA A 328 59.82 -10.05 -4.52
C ALA A 328 59.38 -9.93 -6.01
N HIS A 329 58.54 -8.99 -6.47
CA HIS A 329 58.41 -7.50 -6.35
C HIS A 329 59.17 -6.72 -7.44
N CYS A 330 58.66 -5.50 -7.72
CA CYS A 330 58.98 -4.49 -8.76
C CYS A 330 58.25 -4.69 -10.11
N ASP A 331 57.33 -3.82 -10.57
CA ASP A 331 57.42 -2.39 -11.00
C ASP A 331 58.52 -2.11 -12.05
N ASP A 332 58.15 -1.64 -13.25
CA ASP A 332 58.36 -0.24 -13.65
C ASP A 332 57.68 0.18 -14.99
N GLN A 333 57.53 1.50 -15.14
CA GLN A 333 56.86 2.32 -16.15
C GLN A 333 57.47 2.33 -17.57
N MET A 334 56.69 2.75 -18.59
CA MET A 334 56.94 4.00 -19.36
C MET A 334 55.93 4.27 -20.50
N ASN A 335 55.54 5.55 -20.61
CA ASN A 335 54.79 6.21 -21.69
C ASN A 335 55.66 6.34 -22.98
N PRO A 336 55.13 6.62 -24.19
CA PRO A 336 55.01 8.04 -24.61
C PRO A 336 53.87 8.42 -25.62
N GLN A 337 53.52 9.71 -25.59
CA GLN A 337 53.21 10.64 -26.71
C GLN A 337 51.77 10.85 -27.28
N HIS A 338 51.39 12.15 -27.27
CA HIS A 338 50.35 12.87 -28.04
C HIS A 338 50.93 13.34 -29.41
N PRO A 339 50.13 13.70 -30.45
CA PRO A 339 49.55 15.06 -30.65
C PRO A 339 48.11 15.07 -31.28
N LEU A 340 47.18 15.94 -30.87
CA LEU A 340 46.79 17.28 -31.42
C LEU A 340 46.18 17.31 -32.85
N GLU A 341 44.91 17.78 -32.95
CA GLU A 341 44.34 18.84 -33.83
C GLU A 341 42.78 18.74 -33.81
N GLU A 342 42.05 19.74 -33.29
CA GLU A 342 41.40 20.89 -33.99
C GLU A 342 40.28 20.46 -34.99
N GLY A 343 39.05 21.00 -35.00
CA GLY A 343 38.55 22.25 -34.41
C GLY A 343 37.01 22.37 -34.35
N SER A 344 36.60 23.60 -34.03
CA SER A 344 35.27 24.17 -33.81
C SER A 344 34.37 24.15 -35.06
N ASP A 345 33.04 24.23 -34.96
CA ASP A 345 32.33 25.51 -34.81
C ASP A 345 30.88 25.38 -34.28
N ALA A 346 30.48 26.49 -33.67
CA ALA A 346 29.22 26.81 -33.01
C ALA A 346 28.01 26.92 -33.96
N ASN A 347 26.78 26.77 -33.43
CA ASN A 347 25.91 27.95 -33.23
C ASN A 347 24.61 27.69 -32.44
N THR A 348 24.38 28.60 -31.48
CA THR A 348 23.13 29.27 -31.04
C THR A 348 21.86 28.49 -30.68
N GLY A 349 21.33 28.81 -29.49
CA GLY A 349 19.93 28.61 -29.13
C GLY A 349 19.63 28.81 -27.64
N SER A 350 19.93 29.98 -27.08
CA SER A 350 19.48 30.42 -25.75
C SER A 350 17.96 30.63 -25.74
N SER A 351 17.26 30.12 -24.73
CA SER A 351 15.94 30.65 -24.33
C SER A 351 15.86 30.78 -22.82
N GLU A 352 15.63 32.02 -22.41
CA GLU A 352 15.40 32.49 -21.06
C GLU A 352 14.03 32.01 -20.54
N ASN A 353 13.93 31.93 -19.20
CA ASN A 353 12.66 31.78 -18.48
C ASN A 353 11.74 33.00 -18.72
N PRO A 354 10.43 32.84 -18.50
CA PRO A 354 9.93 33.40 -17.25
C PRO A 354 8.91 32.51 -16.53
N SER A 355 8.99 32.56 -15.20
CA SER A 355 7.92 32.17 -14.30
C SER A 355 6.74 33.14 -14.44
N GLU A 356 5.57 32.63 -14.79
CA GLU A 356 4.31 33.33 -14.59
C GLU A 356 3.53 32.69 -13.44
N LYS A 357 3.35 33.47 -12.38
CA LYS A 357 2.28 33.27 -11.39
C LYS A 357 0.96 33.61 -12.08
N SER A 358 0.02 32.68 -12.12
CA SER A 358 -1.38 32.98 -12.45
C SER A 358 -2.25 32.88 -11.19
N ASP A 359 -2.26 33.96 -10.42
CA ASP A 359 -3.35 34.25 -9.46
C ASP A 359 -4.55 34.79 -10.24
N VAL A 360 -5.34 33.94 -10.90
CA VAL A 360 -6.67 34.32 -11.43
C VAL A 360 -7.60 33.11 -11.39
N LEU A 361 -8.35 32.96 -10.30
CA LEU A 361 -9.58 32.17 -10.28
C LEU A 361 -10.51 32.72 -9.21
N GLY A 362 -11.05 33.90 -9.51
CA GLY A 362 -12.22 34.47 -8.85
C GLY A 362 -13.38 34.55 -9.85
N ASN A 363 -14.51 33.92 -9.52
CA ASN A 363 -15.84 34.06 -10.15
C ASN A 363 -15.95 33.68 -11.64
N ALA A 364 -16.33 32.43 -11.92
CA ALA A 364 -16.60 31.95 -13.28
C ALA A 364 -18.10 31.95 -13.68
N SER A 365 -19.05 31.84 -12.75
CA SER A 365 -20.46 31.57 -13.15
C SER A 365 -21.18 32.80 -13.72
N SER A 366 -20.94 33.99 -13.16
CA SER A 366 -21.63 35.23 -13.57
C SER A 366 -20.90 35.96 -14.72
N SER A 367 -19.57 35.97 -14.72
CA SER A 367 -18.75 36.63 -15.74
C SER A 367 -18.90 35.98 -17.12
N VAL A 368 -18.99 34.65 -17.16
CA VAL A 368 -19.20 33.90 -18.41
C VAL A 368 -20.57 34.19 -19.01
N LEU A 369 -21.64 34.28 -18.21
CA LEU A 369 -22.98 34.63 -18.71
C LEU A 369 -23.07 36.08 -19.22
N TYR A 370 -22.46 37.02 -18.51
CA TYR A 370 -22.33 38.42 -18.96
C TYR A 370 -21.56 38.54 -20.27
N PHE A 371 -20.54 37.70 -20.46
CA PHE A 371 -19.75 37.59 -21.69
C PHE A 371 -20.53 36.91 -22.83
N ILE A 372 -21.23 35.80 -22.55
CA ILE A 372 -22.05 35.03 -23.51
C ILE A 372 -23.22 35.87 -24.06
N LEU A 373 -23.88 36.66 -23.21
CA LEU A 373 -25.02 37.50 -23.60
C LEU A 373 -24.60 38.91 -24.08
N GLY A 374 -23.29 39.20 -24.14
CA GLY A 374 -22.77 40.48 -24.65
C GLY A 374 -23.18 41.70 -23.80
N LEU A 375 -23.35 41.54 -22.49
CA LEU A 375 -23.90 42.56 -21.59
C LEU A 375 -22.84 43.33 -20.79
N HIS A 376 -21.83 43.95 -21.39
CA HIS A 376 -20.99 44.91 -20.63
C HIS A 376 -21.70 46.27 -20.47
N CYS A 377 -22.00 46.72 -19.24
CA CYS A 377 -21.93 48.13 -18.82
C CYS A 377 -22.19 48.32 -17.31
N GLU A 378 -21.41 49.18 -16.67
CA GLU A 378 -21.51 49.67 -15.26
C GLU A 378 -22.52 50.81 -15.07
N GLU A 379 -23.36 51.12 -16.06
CA GLU A 379 -24.32 52.21 -15.98
C GLU A 379 -25.74 51.66 -16.17
N ASP A 380 -26.45 51.45 -15.05
CA ASP A 380 -27.89 51.72 -14.89
C ASP A 380 -28.44 51.09 -13.59
N LYS A 381 -28.04 51.67 -12.45
CA LYS A 381 -28.54 51.30 -11.11
C LYS A 381 -29.95 51.83 -10.79
N LYS A 382 -30.72 52.33 -11.77
CA LYS A 382 -31.96 53.10 -11.53
C LYS A 382 -33.27 52.48 -12.01
N ALA A 383 -33.29 51.22 -12.44
CA ALA A 383 -34.52 50.56 -12.90
C ALA A 383 -35.06 49.44 -11.97
N LEU A 384 -34.50 49.26 -10.78
CA LEU A 384 -34.94 48.21 -9.84
C LEU A 384 -34.91 48.66 -8.36
N GLU A 385 -35.43 49.85 -8.08
CA GLU A 385 -35.80 50.26 -6.72
C GLU A 385 -37.26 50.70 -6.73
N GLY A 386 -38.13 49.83 -6.22
CA GLY A 386 -39.56 50.08 -6.23
C GLY A 386 -40.41 48.99 -5.60
N VAL A 387 -39.88 48.23 -4.64
CA VAL A 387 -40.69 47.37 -3.75
C VAL A 387 -39.97 47.24 -2.40
N ILE A 388 -40.62 47.75 -1.33
CA ILE A 388 -40.41 47.56 0.14
C ILE A 388 -39.68 48.70 0.90
N PRO A 389 -40.18 49.13 2.09
CA PRO A 389 -39.89 50.42 2.71
C PRO A 389 -38.79 50.38 3.79
N ALA A 390 -38.17 51.56 4.02
CA ALA A 390 -37.08 51.77 4.98
C ALA A 390 -37.55 52.45 6.28
N ALA A 391 -36.97 52.05 7.41
CA ALA A 391 -36.91 52.81 8.67
C ALA A 391 -35.75 52.26 9.56
N PRO A 392 -35.30 52.97 10.61
CA PRO A 392 -34.27 53.99 10.50
C PRO A 392 -32.98 53.64 11.27
N SER A 393 -31.86 54.21 10.81
CA SER A 393 -30.56 54.16 11.46
C SER A 393 -30.43 55.24 12.55
N SER A 394 -30.03 54.83 13.76
CA SER A 394 -29.52 55.75 14.78
C SER A 394 -28.00 55.58 14.90
N THR A 395 -27.28 56.65 14.61
CA THR A 395 -25.84 56.78 14.75
C THR A 395 -25.47 57.24 16.16
N LEU A 396 -24.50 56.57 16.80
CA LEU A 396 -23.69 57.17 17.86
C LEU A 396 -22.23 56.66 17.75
N LYS A 397 -21.32 57.64 17.70
CA LYS A 397 -19.86 57.51 17.69
C LYS A 397 -19.35 57.06 19.08
N ARG A 398 -18.19 56.37 19.12
CA ARG A 398 -16.89 56.96 19.56
C ARG A 398 -15.91 55.91 20.18
N GLN A 399 -14.67 55.96 19.68
CA GLN A 399 -13.35 55.75 20.32
C GLN A 399 -12.70 54.35 20.49
N LEU A 400 -11.53 54.27 19.85
CA LEU A 400 -10.32 53.50 20.21
C LEU A 400 -9.72 54.03 21.54
N PRO A 401 -8.91 53.25 22.28
CA PRO A 401 -7.45 53.31 22.04
C PRO A 401 -6.68 51.97 22.19
N SER A 402 -5.41 52.09 21.80
CA SER A 402 -4.27 51.18 21.63
C SER A 402 -3.57 50.68 22.91
N ASP A 403 -2.82 49.59 22.73
CA ASP A 403 -1.51 49.16 23.25
C ASP A 403 -1.13 49.36 24.74
N THR A 404 -0.58 48.29 25.35
CA THR A 404 0.62 48.33 26.21
C THR A 404 1.15 46.93 26.53
N GLU A 405 2.47 46.79 26.47
CA GLU A 405 3.32 45.69 26.92
C GLU A 405 3.39 45.65 28.47
N ASP A 406 3.61 44.49 29.10
CA ASP A 406 4.66 44.31 30.14
C ASP A 406 4.77 42.88 30.73
N GLU A 407 5.97 42.62 31.28
CA GLU A 407 6.59 41.38 31.77
C GLU A 407 6.04 40.72 33.06
N CYS A 408 6.50 39.46 33.26
CA CYS A 408 6.87 38.74 34.49
C CYS A 408 5.97 38.81 35.75
N ASP A 409 5.55 37.65 36.29
CA ASP A 409 6.22 37.13 37.50
C ASP A 409 5.85 35.68 37.87
N ARG A 410 6.80 35.04 38.57
CA ARG A 410 6.72 33.73 39.22
C ARG A 410 5.70 33.72 40.37
N ASN A 411 5.09 32.56 40.64
CA ASN A 411 5.04 31.97 41.98
C ASN A 411 4.46 30.55 41.98
N THR A 412 5.29 29.61 42.44
CA THR A 412 4.92 28.30 43.00
C THR A 412 4.19 28.47 44.34
N PRO A 413 3.48 27.43 44.78
CA PRO A 413 3.66 27.00 46.16
C PRO A 413 3.88 25.49 46.30
N GLU A 414 4.96 25.15 47.00
CA GLU A 414 5.25 23.82 47.56
C GLU A 414 4.30 23.47 48.73
N LYS A 415 4.05 22.16 48.93
CA LYS A 415 3.70 21.59 50.23
C LYS A 415 4.23 20.13 50.38
N VAL A 416 5.44 20.05 50.92
CA VAL A 416 6.02 19.20 52.00
C VAL A 416 5.31 17.88 52.43
N PRO A 417 6.08 16.84 52.85
CA PRO A 417 5.85 15.42 52.58
C PRO A 417 5.36 14.60 53.79
N LYS A 418 5.03 13.31 53.56
CA LYS A 418 4.95 12.30 54.62
C LYS A 418 5.86 11.10 54.32
N LYS A 419 6.46 10.66 55.42
CA LYS A 419 7.56 9.73 55.63
C LYS A 419 6.94 8.36 55.93
N ASP A 420 7.44 7.29 55.32
CA ASP A 420 7.25 5.94 55.86
C ASP A 420 8.49 5.07 55.69
N SER A 421 8.62 4.23 56.71
CA SER A 421 9.71 3.38 57.13
C SER A 421 9.99 2.18 56.23
N SER A 422 11.24 1.71 56.26
CA SER A 422 11.64 0.32 55.97
C SER A 422 12.47 -0.20 57.17
N PRO A 423 12.88 -1.48 57.26
CA PRO A 423 12.60 -2.63 56.39
C PRO A 423 12.22 -3.92 57.16
N GLN A 424 11.71 -4.93 56.46
CA GLN A 424 12.00 -6.34 56.79
C GLN A 424 11.73 -7.21 55.56
N GLY A 425 12.73 -8.04 55.22
CA GLY A 425 12.78 -8.78 53.97
C GLY A 425 11.94 -10.04 53.95
N ASN A 426 11.65 -10.49 52.72
CA ASN A 426 11.58 -11.90 52.41
C ASN A 426 11.99 -12.12 50.94
N VAL A 427 12.73 -13.19 50.75
CA VAL A 427 13.38 -13.62 49.52
C VAL A 427 12.48 -14.62 48.81
N ASN A 428 12.51 -14.60 47.48
CA ASN A 428 12.00 -15.56 46.48
C ASN A 428 10.55 -15.42 45.98
N SER A 429 10.43 -14.63 44.91
CA SER A 429 9.87 -15.09 43.62
C SER A 429 10.35 -14.14 42.53
N LEU A 430 11.04 -14.66 41.50
CA LEU A 430 11.29 -13.91 40.26
C LEU A 430 9.94 -13.75 39.57
N GLU A 431 9.25 -12.66 39.88
CA GLU A 431 8.09 -12.20 39.13
C GLU A 431 8.60 -11.75 37.75
N GLU A 432 8.28 -12.53 36.72
CA GLU A 432 8.33 -12.07 35.34
C GLU A 432 7.56 -10.72 35.27
N PRO A 433 8.10 -9.66 34.64
CA PRO A 433 7.40 -8.39 34.58
C PRO A 433 6.05 -8.62 33.90
N GLU A 434 4.96 -8.34 34.61
CA GLU A 434 3.61 -8.46 34.08
C GLU A 434 3.52 -7.62 32.79
N PHE A 435 3.21 -8.29 31.68
CA PHE A 435 2.98 -7.61 30.42
C PHE A 435 1.73 -6.75 30.55
N THR A 436 1.89 -5.43 30.70
CA THR A 436 0.79 -4.48 30.76
C THR A 436 0.84 -3.51 29.58
N ILE A 437 -0.29 -3.42 28.88
CA ILE A 437 -0.58 -2.40 27.89
C ILE A 437 -1.47 -1.36 28.54
N ASP A 438 -1.14 -0.09 28.37
CA ASP A 438 -1.95 1.03 28.82
C ASP A 438 -2.50 1.85 27.65
N VAL A 439 -3.42 2.76 27.94
CA VAL A 439 -4.04 3.65 26.95
C VAL A 439 -3.01 4.61 26.34
N THR A 440 -1.97 4.99 27.10
CA THR A 440 -0.95 5.95 26.67
C THR A 440 -0.02 5.39 25.60
N ASP A 441 0.17 4.06 25.58
CA ASP A 441 0.90 3.36 24.52
C ASP A 441 0.27 3.55 23.13
N PHE A 442 -1.05 3.80 23.08
CA PHE A 442 -1.82 3.92 21.86
C PHE A 442 -2.53 5.27 21.74
N GLU A 443 -1.94 6.32 22.28
CA GLU A 443 -2.46 7.68 22.15
C GLU A 443 -2.09 8.29 20.78
N CYS A 444 -3.07 8.91 20.13
CA CYS A 444 -2.83 9.63 18.89
C CYS A 444 -2.27 11.03 19.18
N ALA A 445 -1.05 11.32 18.74
CA ALA A 445 -0.40 12.63 18.90
C ALA A 445 -1.12 13.84 18.28
N LEU A 446 -2.20 13.63 17.51
CA LEU A 446 -3.00 14.68 16.89
C LEU A 446 -4.27 15.02 17.66
N CYS A 447 -4.92 14.03 18.26
CA CYS A 447 -6.17 14.25 19.00
C CYS A 447 -6.04 13.97 20.50
N MET A 448 -4.88 13.48 20.96
CA MET A 448 -4.59 13.12 22.36
C MET A 448 -5.62 12.15 22.96
N ARG A 449 -6.18 11.29 22.10
CA ARG A 449 -7.14 10.23 22.46
C ARG A 449 -6.57 8.90 22.01
N LEU A 450 -7.11 7.81 22.55
CA LEU A 450 -6.85 6.46 22.05
C LEU A 450 -7.02 6.43 20.51
N LEU A 451 -6.06 5.80 19.84
CA LEU A 451 -6.07 5.60 18.40
C LEU A 451 -7.40 4.98 17.95
N PHE A 452 -7.84 5.32 16.74
CA PHE A 452 -9.06 4.77 16.15
C PHE A 452 -8.78 4.62 14.66
N GLU A 453 -8.93 3.40 14.15
CA GLU A 453 -8.43 3.00 12.82
C GLU A 453 -6.96 3.42 12.63
N PRO A 454 -6.01 2.86 13.41
CA PRO A 454 -4.63 3.32 13.47
C PRO A 454 -3.89 3.12 12.14
N VAL A 455 -3.42 4.18 11.49
CA VAL A 455 -2.66 4.11 10.24
C VAL A 455 -1.22 4.53 10.46
N THR A 456 -0.28 3.68 10.03
CA THR A 456 1.16 3.95 10.11
C THR A 456 1.69 4.44 8.77
N THR A 457 2.21 5.65 8.78
CA THR A 457 2.85 6.29 7.61
C THR A 457 4.16 5.59 7.23
N PRO A 458 4.64 5.69 5.96
CA PRO A 458 5.95 5.15 5.55
C PRO A 458 7.13 5.62 6.41
N CYS A 459 6.98 6.81 6.98
CA CYS A 459 7.96 7.46 7.84
C CYS A 459 7.97 6.90 9.28
N GLY A 460 7.07 5.98 9.62
CA GLY A 460 7.05 5.22 10.88
C GLY A 460 6.09 5.75 11.96
N HIS A 461 5.45 6.89 11.75
CA HIS A 461 4.50 7.47 12.72
C HIS A 461 3.08 6.95 12.50
N THR A 462 2.37 6.71 13.60
CA THR A 462 1.01 6.15 13.63
C THR A 462 0.00 7.19 14.13
N PHE A 463 -1.15 7.28 13.48
CA PHE A 463 -2.22 8.24 13.79
C PHE A 463 -3.59 7.58 13.62
N CYS A 464 -4.67 8.20 14.13
CA CYS A 464 -6.01 7.87 13.66
C CYS A 464 -6.12 8.17 12.17
N LEU A 465 -6.80 7.30 11.40
CA LEU A 465 -7.05 7.50 9.97
C LEU A 465 -7.54 8.93 9.67
N LYS A 466 -8.64 9.34 10.33
CA LYS A 466 -9.27 10.64 10.11
C LYS A 466 -8.40 11.83 10.52
N CYS A 467 -7.57 11.68 11.55
CA CYS A 467 -6.64 12.73 11.98
C CYS A 467 -5.51 12.93 10.95
N LEU A 468 -4.95 11.84 10.42
CA LEU A 468 -3.93 11.92 9.37
C LEU A 468 -4.49 12.55 8.10
N GLU A 469 -5.65 12.08 7.62
CA GLU A 469 -6.29 12.63 6.43
C GLU A 469 -6.55 14.14 6.57
N ARG A 470 -7.02 14.60 7.73
CA ARG A 470 -7.22 16.03 8.01
C ARG A 470 -5.93 16.84 7.92
N CYS A 471 -4.81 16.30 8.38
CA CYS A 471 -3.52 16.98 8.22
C CYS A 471 -3.07 17.03 6.76
N LEU A 472 -3.30 15.93 6.02
CA LEU A 472 -2.96 15.82 4.60
C LEU A 472 -3.81 16.71 3.69
N ASP A 473 -4.97 17.18 4.16
CA ASP A 473 -5.75 18.21 3.46
C ASP A 473 -5.03 19.55 3.39
N HIS A 474 -4.14 19.86 4.35
CA HIS A 474 -3.37 21.10 4.38
C HIS A 474 -1.99 20.97 3.75
N ALA A 475 -1.27 19.87 4.04
CA ALA A 475 0.07 19.65 3.52
C ALA A 475 0.39 18.16 3.39
N PRO A 476 1.05 17.71 2.31
CA PRO A 476 1.40 16.31 2.11
C PRO A 476 2.65 15.90 2.91
N HIS A 477 2.70 16.25 4.19
CA HIS A 477 3.82 15.99 5.09
C HIS A 477 3.35 15.30 6.36
N CYS A 478 4.23 14.48 6.95
CA CYS A 478 3.97 13.89 8.26
C CYS A 478 3.88 15.00 9.33
N PRO A 479 2.83 15.04 10.17
CA PRO A 479 2.69 16.06 11.21
C PRO A 479 3.80 16.05 12.26
N LEU A 480 4.44 14.90 12.50
CA LEU A 480 5.47 14.76 13.55
C LEU A 480 6.89 15.01 13.04
N CYS A 481 7.25 14.51 11.86
CA CYS A 481 8.62 14.56 11.35
C CYS A 481 8.81 15.33 10.04
N LYS A 482 7.72 15.85 9.45
CA LYS A 482 7.72 16.60 8.19
C LYS A 482 8.20 15.84 6.95
N ASP A 483 8.38 14.52 7.04
CA ASP A 483 8.62 13.67 5.88
C ASP A 483 7.52 13.82 4.82
N LYS A 484 7.89 13.79 3.54
CA LYS A 484 6.96 13.89 2.41
C LYS A 484 6.10 12.63 2.30
N LEU A 485 4.77 12.81 2.29
CA LEU A 485 3.77 11.75 2.20
C LEU A 485 2.95 11.82 0.90
N SER A 486 3.45 12.49 -0.15
CA SER A 486 2.73 12.68 -1.41
C SER A 486 2.29 11.38 -2.08
N GLU A 487 3.11 10.32 -2.03
CA GLU A 487 2.75 9.02 -2.60
C GLU A 487 1.59 8.35 -1.84
N LEU A 488 1.56 8.51 -0.51
CA LEU A 488 0.47 8.02 0.33
C LEU A 488 -0.83 8.77 0.02
N LEU A 489 -0.76 10.09 -0.16
CA LEU A 489 -1.92 10.91 -0.54
C LEU A 489 -2.42 10.56 -1.96
N ALA A 490 -1.51 10.38 -2.91
CA ALA A 490 -1.86 10.04 -4.30
C ALA A 490 -2.51 8.66 -4.44
N THR A 491 -2.01 7.66 -3.69
CA THR A 491 -2.56 6.30 -3.72
C THR A 491 -3.77 6.10 -2.81
N ARG A 492 -3.98 7.02 -1.85
CA ARG A 492 -5.00 6.91 -0.78
C ARG A 492 -4.99 5.56 -0.06
N ASN A 493 -3.83 4.92 0.01
CA ASN A 493 -3.69 3.58 0.57
C ASN A 493 -3.49 3.62 2.09
N PHE A 494 -4.52 4.08 2.81
CA PHE A 494 -4.51 4.20 4.27
C PHE A 494 -4.98 2.90 4.94
N ASN A 495 -4.19 1.84 4.82
CA ASN A 495 -4.53 0.59 5.51
C ASN A 495 -4.28 0.70 7.02
N VAL A 496 -5.21 0.11 7.78
CA VAL A 496 -5.09 0.00 9.23
C VAL A 496 -3.88 -0.86 9.59
N THR A 497 -3.17 -0.44 10.63
CA THR A 497 -2.03 -1.14 11.22
C THR A 497 -2.57 -2.31 12.02
N VAL A 498 -2.74 -3.45 11.35
CA VAL A 498 -3.42 -4.65 11.87
C VAL A 498 -2.95 -5.03 13.27
N LEU A 499 -1.64 -5.02 13.51
CA LEU A 499 -1.10 -5.37 14.83
C LEU A 499 -1.50 -4.36 15.92
N THR A 500 -1.50 -3.06 15.62
CA THR A 500 -1.92 -2.04 16.60
C THR A 500 -3.40 -2.19 16.93
N GLU A 501 -4.25 -2.39 15.92
CA GLU A 501 -5.68 -2.61 16.11
C GLU A 501 -5.97 -3.88 16.93
N GLU A 502 -5.30 -4.99 16.63
CA GLU A 502 -5.45 -6.26 17.36
C GLU A 502 -5.04 -6.12 18.83
N LEU A 503 -3.92 -5.42 19.12
CA LEU A 503 -3.48 -5.16 20.48
C LEU A 503 -4.50 -4.30 21.25
N MET A 504 -5.01 -3.24 20.63
CA MET A 504 -6.03 -2.39 21.24
C MET A 504 -7.32 -3.17 21.50
N PHE A 505 -7.77 -3.98 20.54
CA PHE A 505 -8.97 -4.80 20.69
C PHE A 505 -8.82 -5.82 21.83
N ARG A 506 -7.64 -6.44 21.97
CA ARG A 506 -7.43 -7.51 22.94
C ARG A 506 -7.20 -7.00 24.36
N TYR A 507 -6.49 -5.89 24.51
CA TYR A 507 -6.02 -5.38 25.81
C TYR A 507 -6.77 -4.13 26.29
N LEU A 508 -7.41 -3.36 25.41
CA LEU A 508 -8.16 -2.13 25.74
C LEU A 508 -9.59 -2.14 25.15
N PRO A 509 -10.39 -3.22 25.32
CA PRO A 509 -11.67 -3.36 24.64
C PRO A 509 -12.72 -2.34 25.09
N GLU A 510 -12.72 -1.95 26.37
CA GLU A 510 -13.69 -1.01 26.92
C GLU A 510 -13.40 0.41 26.42
N GLU A 511 -12.14 0.82 26.44
CA GLU A 511 -11.67 2.12 25.97
C GLU A 511 -11.82 2.24 24.46
N LEU A 512 -11.55 1.18 23.70
CA LEU A 512 -11.78 1.15 22.25
C LEU A 512 -13.28 1.26 21.94
N SER A 513 -14.14 0.58 22.71
CA SER A 513 -15.60 0.68 22.56
C SER A 513 -16.10 2.08 22.90
N ALA A 514 -15.60 2.71 23.97
CA ALA A 514 -15.91 4.09 24.31
C ALA A 514 -15.46 5.05 23.21
N ARG A 515 -14.24 4.86 22.69
CA ARG A 515 -13.67 5.66 21.60
C ARG A 515 -14.51 5.57 20.33
N LYS A 516 -15.04 4.39 20.02
CA LYS A 516 -15.96 4.15 18.90
C LYS A 516 -17.28 4.89 19.10
N ARG A 517 -17.89 4.81 20.28
CA ARG A 517 -19.14 5.55 20.58
C ARG A 517 -18.97 7.05 20.38
N THR A 518 -17.89 7.65 20.90
CA THR A 518 -17.61 9.08 20.68
C THR A 518 -17.45 9.40 19.20
N TYR A 519 -16.79 8.53 18.42
CA TYR A 519 -16.68 8.73 16.97
C TYR A 519 -18.05 8.68 16.29
N ASP A 520 -18.88 7.68 16.62
CA ASP A 520 -20.21 7.50 16.04
C ASP A 520 -21.14 8.68 16.40
N GLU A 521 -21.07 9.18 17.64
CA GLU A 521 -21.77 10.39 18.09
C GLU A 521 -21.32 11.64 17.32
N GLU A 522 -20.00 11.87 17.20
CA GLU A 522 -19.43 12.97 16.40
C GLU A 522 -19.90 12.90 14.92
N MET A 523 -19.96 11.70 14.33
CA MET A 523 -20.45 11.49 12.96
C MET A 523 -21.96 11.71 12.83
N SER A 524 -22.73 11.29 13.83
CA SER A 524 -24.18 11.51 13.88
C SER A 524 -24.51 13.00 13.96
N GLU A 525 -23.77 13.78 14.76
CA GLU A 525 -23.94 15.22 14.86
C GLU A 525 -23.68 15.91 13.51
N LEU A 526 -22.61 15.52 12.81
CA LEU A 526 -22.26 16.06 11.49
C LEU A 526 -23.24 15.68 10.38
N SER A 527 -24.11 14.69 10.60
CA SER A 527 -25.10 14.24 9.63
C SER A 527 -26.41 15.04 9.63
N ASN A 528 -26.56 15.99 10.56
CA ASN A 528 -27.78 16.79 10.68
C ASN A 528 -27.94 17.74 9.49
N LEU A 529 -29.09 17.67 8.82
CA LEU A 529 -29.40 18.48 7.63
C LEU A 529 -30.21 19.76 7.94
N THR A 530 -30.40 20.08 9.21
CA THR A 530 -31.13 21.29 9.67
C THR A 530 -30.33 22.12 10.67
N ARG A 531 -29.38 21.50 11.38
CA ARG A 531 -28.51 22.16 12.36
C ARG A 531 -27.06 21.95 12.00
N ASP A 532 -26.25 22.99 12.15
CA ASP A 532 -24.82 22.99 11.78
C ASP A 532 -24.54 22.45 10.38
N VAL A 533 -25.45 22.70 9.44
CA VAL A 533 -25.33 22.27 8.04
C VAL A 533 -24.07 22.91 7.44
N PRO A 534 -23.18 22.13 6.80
CA PRO A 534 -21.98 22.68 6.17
C PRO A 534 -22.36 23.61 5.01
N ILE A 535 -21.83 24.84 5.01
CA ILE A 535 -22.11 25.87 4.01
C ILE A 535 -20.86 26.17 3.18
N PHE A 536 -20.96 25.94 1.87
CA PHE A 536 -20.02 26.41 0.87
C PHE A 536 -20.40 27.84 0.45
N VAL A 537 -19.46 28.78 0.52
CA VAL A 537 -19.70 30.18 0.18
C VAL A 537 -19.05 30.50 -1.15
N CYS A 538 -19.83 30.59 -2.23
CA CYS A 538 -19.28 30.84 -3.57
C CYS A 538 -20.28 31.48 -4.55
N ALA A 539 -21.19 30.69 -5.10
CA ALA A 539 -22.07 31.10 -6.20
C ALA A 539 -23.54 30.83 -5.88
N MET A 540 -24.44 31.45 -6.65
CA MET A 540 -25.86 31.12 -6.59
C MET A 540 -26.05 29.67 -7.06
N ALA A 541 -26.81 28.91 -6.28
CA ALA A 541 -27.30 27.58 -6.65
C ALA A 541 -28.82 27.59 -6.59
N PHE A 542 -29.44 26.81 -7.48
CA PHE A 542 -30.89 26.71 -7.60
C PHE A 542 -31.33 25.25 -7.56
N PRO A 543 -32.55 24.95 -7.08
CA PRO A 543 -33.10 23.60 -7.14
C PRO A 543 -33.04 23.04 -8.56
N THR A 544 -32.78 21.75 -8.68
CA THR A 544 -32.67 20.95 -9.91
C THR A 544 -31.52 21.32 -10.86
N VAL A 545 -30.80 22.42 -10.61
CA VAL A 545 -29.73 22.90 -11.49
C VAL A 545 -28.39 22.24 -11.11
N PRO A 546 -27.63 21.68 -12.08
CA PRO A 546 -26.28 21.17 -11.85
C PRO A 546 -25.32 22.28 -11.40
N CYS A 547 -24.43 21.93 -10.48
CA CYS A 547 -23.43 22.82 -9.90
C CYS A 547 -22.10 22.06 -9.74
N PRO A 548 -21.30 21.94 -10.83
CA PRO A 548 -19.96 21.36 -10.75
C PRO A 548 -19.01 22.32 -10.03
N LEU A 549 -18.24 21.80 -9.07
CA LEU A 549 -17.34 22.59 -8.23
C LEU A 549 -15.92 22.03 -8.26
N HIS A 550 -14.94 22.91 -8.42
CA HIS A 550 -13.55 22.57 -8.17
C HIS A 550 -13.16 22.96 -6.74
N VAL A 551 -12.96 21.96 -5.89
CA VAL A 551 -12.68 22.12 -4.46
C VAL A 551 -11.19 21.87 -4.21
N PHE A 552 -10.43 22.95 -4.07
CA PHE A 552 -8.99 22.90 -3.79
C PHE A 552 -8.62 23.39 -2.39
N GLU A 553 -9.43 24.27 -1.78
CA GLU A 553 -9.16 24.80 -0.45
C GLU A 553 -9.26 23.71 0.65
N PRO A 554 -8.26 23.57 1.55
CA PRO A 554 -8.23 22.53 2.57
C PRO A 554 -9.50 22.41 3.42
N ARG A 555 -10.09 23.55 3.83
CA ARG A 555 -11.32 23.59 4.62
C ARG A 555 -12.52 22.96 3.91
N TYR A 556 -12.65 23.17 2.61
CA TYR A 556 -13.76 22.63 1.84
C TYR A 556 -13.50 21.19 1.40
N ARG A 557 -12.23 20.78 1.24
CA ARG A 557 -11.85 19.37 1.08
C ARG A 557 -12.31 18.54 2.28
N LEU A 558 -12.08 19.03 3.50
CA LEU A 558 -12.60 18.43 4.73
C LEU A 558 -14.13 18.40 4.74
N MET A 559 -14.78 19.51 4.37
CA MET A 559 -16.24 19.60 4.31
C MET A 559 -16.85 18.53 3.41
N ILE A 560 -16.38 18.42 2.16
CA ILE A 560 -16.87 17.44 1.18
C ILE A 560 -16.60 16.01 1.67
N ARG A 561 -15.41 15.74 2.23
CA ARG A 561 -15.09 14.43 2.80
C ARG A 561 -16.07 14.04 3.90
N ARG A 562 -16.40 14.95 4.82
CA ARG A 562 -17.41 14.71 5.87
C ARG A 562 -18.80 14.46 5.30
N CYS A 563 -19.23 15.21 4.29
CA CYS A 563 -20.51 14.95 3.61
C CYS A 563 -20.56 13.52 3.02
N MET A 564 -19.44 13.03 2.49
CA MET A 564 -19.33 11.66 1.98
C MET A 564 -19.28 10.61 3.09
N GLU A 565 -18.52 10.85 4.16
CA GLU A 565 -18.33 9.92 5.29
C GLU A 565 -19.59 9.75 6.15
N THR A 566 -20.31 10.85 6.40
CA THR A 566 -21.59 10.83 7.12
C THR A 566 -22.71 10.17 6.31
N GLY A 567 -22.51 9.96 5.01
CA GLY A 567 -23.53 9.43 4.10
C GLY A 567 -24.61 10.44 3.69
N THR A 568 -24.61 11.65 4.26
CA THR A 568 -25.58 12.70 3.90
C THR A 568 -25.47 13.11 2.44
N LYS A 569 -24.23 13.14 1.91
CA LYS A 569 -23.87 13.61 0.56
C LYS A 569 -24.47 14.99 0.26
N ARG A 570 -24.64 15.84 1.28
CA ARG A 570 -25.34 17.12 1.16
C ARG A 570 -24.60 18.24 1.86
N PHE A 571 -24.69 19.43 1.27
CA PHE A 571 -24.15 20.67 1.84
C PHE A 571 -24.95 21.87 1.32
N GLY A 572 -25.02 22.95 2.09
CA GLY A 572 -25.65 24.18 1.66
C GLY A 572 -24.70 25.05 0.83
N MET A 573 -25.26 25.79 -0.14
CA MET A 573 -24.55 26.83 -0.88
C MET A 573 -25.21 28.17 -0.63
N CYS A 574 -24.41 29.15 -0.21
CA CYS A 574 -24.82 30.53 0.04
C CYS A 574 -23.90 31.51 -0.69
N LEU A 575 -24.40 32.73 -0.92
CA LEU A 575 -23.53 33.84 -1.31
C LEU A 575 -22.84 34.43 -0.09
N SER A 576 -21.69 35.07 -0.34
CA SER A 576 -21.04 35.90 0.68
C SER A 576 -21.88 37.16 0.94
N ALA A 577 -22.07 37.51 2.22
CA ALA A 577 -22.70 38.77 2.62
C ALA A 577 -21.68 39.68 3.31
N GLU A 578 -21.63 40.97 2.93
CA GLU A 578 -20.61 41.94 3.38
C GLU A 578 -20.52 42.06 4.92
N ASN A 579 -21.66 41.94 5.62
CA ASN A 579 -21.72 42.15 7.08
C ASN A 579 -22.08 40.89 7.88
N ALA A 580 -22.67 39.87 7.25
CA ALA A 580 -23.19 38.67 7.91
C ALA A 580 -22.40 37.40 7.56
N GLY A 581 -21.34 37.49 6.75
CA GLY A 581 -20.55 36.35 6.30
C GLY A 581 -21.25 35.52 5.21
N ILE A 582 -22.51 35.11 5.42
CA ILE A 582 -23.32 34.36 4.45
C ILE A 582 -24.69 35.02 4.21
N SER A 583 -25.29 34.74 3.05
CA SER A 583 -26.62 35.23 2.67
C SER A 583 -27.74 34.58 3.47
N GLU A 584 -28.87 35.30 3.62
CA GLU A 584 -30.06 34.84 4.34
C GLU A 584 -30.71 33.61 3.71
N TYR A 585 -30.67 33.50 2.37
CA TYR A 585 -31.20 32.35 1.64
C TYR A 585 -30.07 31.59 0.96
N GLY A 586 -30.28 30.29 0.79
CA GLY A 586 -29.36 29.38 0.11
C GLY A 586 -30.08 28.20 -0.53
N CYS A 587 -29.29 27.35 -1.19
CA CYS A 587 -29.78 26.12 -1.80
C CYS A 587 -28.97 24.94 -1.26
N MET A 588 -29.67 23.91 -0.80
CA MET A 588 -29.07 22.64 -0.44
C MET A 588 -28.68 21.92 -1.73
N LEU A 589 -27.44 21.46 -1.78
CA LEU A 589 -26.87 20.69 -2.88
C LEU A 589 -26.71 19.23 -2.46
N GLU A 590 -26.96 18.32 -3.38
CA GLU A 590 -26.66 16.90 -3.23
C GLU A 590 -25.49 16.51 -4.15
N ILE A 591 -24.49 15.86 -3.58
CA ILE A 591 -23.30 15.35 -4.27
C ILE A 591 -23.68 14.08 -5.04
N LYS A 592 -23.48 14.11 -6.35
CA LYS A 592 -23.68 12.97 -7.25
C LYS A 592 -22.40 12.18 -7.46
N ASP A 593 -21.28 12.87 -7.71
CA ASP A 593 -19.96 12.26 -7.91
C ASP A 593 -18.85 13.14 -7.32
N VAL A 594 -17.74 12.51 -6.91
CA VAL A 594 -16.54 13.19 -6.43
C VAL A 594 -15.30 12.55 -7.03
N ARG A 595 -14.54 13.33 -7.80
CA ARG A 595 -13.28 12.90 -8.39
C ARG A 595 -12.13 13.62 -7.71
N THR A 596 -11.30 12.87 -7.00
CA THR A 596 -10.17 13.43 -6.25
C THR A 596 -8.86 13.24 -6.99
N PHE A 597 -8.01 14.26 -7.00
CA PHE A 597 -6.72 14.28 -7.68
C PHE A 597 -5.54 14.01 -6.73
N PRO A 598 -4.33 13.71 -7.25
CA PRO A 598 -3.15 13.40 -6.43
C PRO A 598 -2.65 14.55 -5.54
N ASP A 599 -2.93 15.79 -5.90
CA ASP A 599 -2.69 16.99 -5.07
C ASP A 599 -3.73 17.14 -3.93
N GLY A 600 -4.75 16.28 -3.96
CA GLY A 600 -5.87 16.21 -3.05
C GLY A 600 -7.01 17.19 -3.37
N SER A 601 -6.89 18.00 -4.43
CA SER A 601 -8.03 18.75 -4.96
C SER A 601 -9.11 17.78 -5.45
N SER A 602 -10.34 18.26 -5.60
CA SER A 602 -11.46 17.43 -6.06
C SER A 602 -12.39 18.18 -7.00
N VAL A 603 -12.89 17.51 -8.02
CA VAL A 603 -14.08 17.96 -8.77
C VAL A 603 -15.30 17.28 -8.14
N VAL A 604 -16.28 18.08 -7.75
CA VAL A 604 -17.53 17.64 -7.12
C VAL A 604 -18.67 17.96 -8.08
N ASP A 605 -19.35 16.93 -8.54
CA ASP A 605 -20.58 17.09 -9.30
C ASP A 605 -21.76 17.12 -8.32
N ALA A 606 -22.39 18.28 -8.16
CA ALA A 606 -23.52 18.47 -7.27
C ALA A 606 -24.77 18.98 -8.02
N VAL A 607 -25.95 18.77 -7.45
CA VAL A 607 -27.24 19.26 -8.00
C VAL A 607 -28.05 19.90 -6.89
N GLY A 608 -28.67 21.04 -7.15
CA GLY A 608 -29.56 21.68 -6.17
C GLY A 608 -30.80 20.84 -5.90
N ILE A 609 -31.22 20.75 -4.64
CA ILE A 609 -32.38 19.94 -4.24
C ILE A 609 -33.48 20.76 -3.58
N SER A 610 -33.14 21.68 -2.68
CA SER A 610 -34.13 22.39 -1.87
C SER A 610 -33.61 23.74 -1.43
N ARG A 611 -34.51 24.70 -1.30
CA ARG A 611 -34.17 26.04 -0.80
C ARG A 611 -34.22 26.05 0.72
N PHE A 612 -33.46 26.95 1.33
CA PHE A 612 -33.51 27.16 2.76
C PHE A 612 -33.26 28.61 3.14
N ARG A 613 -33.74 28.97 4.32
CA ARG A 613 -33.41 30.19 5.03
C ARG A 613 -32.43 29.88 6.15
N VAL A 614 -31.40 30.72 6.29
CA VAL A 614 -30.43 30.68 7.38
C VAL A 614 -31.07 31.32 8.61
N LEU A 615 -31.18 30.56 9.70
CA LEU A 615 -31.66 31.05 10.99
C LEU A 615 -30.52 31.63 11.81
N ASN A 616 -29.39 30.93 11.83
CA ASN A 616 -28.14 31.39 12.42
C ASN A 616 -26.97 30.73 11.67
N HIS A 617 -25.76 31.28 11.84
CA HIS A 617 -24.56 30.68 11.29
C HIS A 617 -23.40 30.72 12.29
N ARG A 618 -22.50 29.75 12.13
CA ARG A 618 -21.31 29.53 12.95
C ARG A 618 -20.14 29.13 12.04
N HIS A 619 -18.99 28.89 12.66
CA HIS A 619 -17.78 28.42 12.00
C HIS A 619 -17.36 27.11 12.64
N ARG A 620 -17.10 26.07 11.84
CA ARG A 620 -16.54 24.80 12.31
C ARG A 620 -15.37 24.39 11.42
N ASP A 621 -14.21 24.12 12.01
CA ASP A 621 -13.02 23.59 11.33
C ASP A 621 -12.60 24.32 10.05
N GLY A 622 -12.81 25.64 9.99
CA GLY A 622 -12.39 26.46 8.85
C GLY A 622 -13.46 26.76 7.82
N TYR A 623 -14.66 26.15 7.84
CA TYR A 623 -15.79 26.48 6.95
C TYR A 623 -17.07 26.88 7.70
N ASN A 624 -17.98 27.61 7.03
CA ASN A 624 -19.23 28.09 7.63
C ASN A 624 -20.21 26.93 7.88
N THR A 625 -20.94 26.98 8.99
CA THR A 625 -22.09 26.10 9.27
C THR A 625 -23.32 26.93 9.57
N ALA A 626 -24.52 26.39 9.33
CA ALA A 626 -25.76 27.11 9.60
C ALA A 626 -26.86 26.21 10.18
N ASP A 627 -27.66 26.78 11.08
CA ASP A 627 -28.98 26.24 11.37
C ASP A 627 -29.95 26.81 10.32
N ILE A 628 -30.72 25.93 9.69
CA ILE A 628 -31.52 26.27 8.53
C ILE A 628 -32.98 25.85 8.70
N GLU A 629 -33.86 26.55 8.00
CA GLU A 629 -35.24 26.19 7.79
C GLU A 629 -35.48 25.98 6.29
N TYR A 630 -36.03 24.82 5.91
CA TYR A 630 -36.35 24.56 4.51
C TYR A 630 -37.49 25.45 4.03
N LEU A 631 -37.34 26.01 2.83
CA LEU A 631 -38.32 26.91 2.23
C LEU A 631 -39.10 26.17 1.14
N GLU A 632 -40.42 26.06 1.33
CA GLU A 632 -41.36 25.48 0.38
C GLU A 632 -42.27 26.55 -0.23
N ASP A 633 -42.77 26.30 -1.43
CA ASP A 633 -43.77 27.16 -2.05
C ASP A 633 -45.14 26.98 -1.39
N GLU A 634 -45.81 28.12 -1.17
CA GLU A 634 -47.18 28.15 -0.69
C GLU A 634 -48.13 27.57 -1.76
N LYS A 635 -48.96 26.61 -1.36
CA LYS A 635 -49.92 25.97 -2.26
C LYS A 635 -51.21 26.78 -2.37
N VAL A 636 -51.69 26.96 -3.60
CA VAL A 636 -52.98 27.60 -3.91
C VAL A 636 -53.96 26.60 -4.51
N GLU A 637 -55.25 26.78 -4.20
CA GLU A 637 -56.35 25.90 -4.61
C GLU A 637 -57.49 26.69 -5.31
N GLY A 638 -58.40 26.00 -6.00
CA GLY A 638 -59.59 26.60 -6.61
C GLY A 638 -59.28 27.57 -7.76
N ALA A 639 -59.95 28.72 -7.79
CA ALA A 639 -59.78 29.71 -8.87
C ALA A 639 -58.35 30.25 -8.97
N GLU A 640 -57.65 30.40 -7.83
CA GLU A 640 -56.26 30.86 -7.82
C GLU A 640 -55.30 29.85 -8.44
N TYR A 641 -55.61 28.54 -8.31
CA TYR A 641 -54.88 27.48 -8.98
C TYR A 641 -55.03 27.57 -10.50
N GLU A 642 -56.25 27.79 -11.00
CA GLU A 642 -56.50 27.90 -12.45
C GLU A 642 -55.75 29.09 -13.06
N GLU A 643 -55.75 30.23 -12.37
CA GLU A 643 -54.95 31.40 -12.76
C GLU A 643 -53.45 31.10 -12.76
N LEU A 644 -52.96 30.39 -11.73
CA LEU A 644 -51.56 30.01 -11.62
C LEU A 644 -51.15 29.04 -12.73
N ALA A 645 -51.98 28.05 -13.04
CA ALA A 645 -51.74 27.08 -14.11
C ALA A 645 -51.68 27.76 -15.49
N ALA A 646 -52.60 28.70 -15.76
CA ALA A 646 -52.59 29.51 -16.98
C ALA A 646 -51.33 30.40 -17.06
N LEU A 647 -50.93 31.01 -15.94
CA LEU A 647 -49.70 31.80 -15.87
C LEU A 647 -48.46 30.94 -16.09
N HIS A 648 -48.40 29.76 -15.47
CA HIS A 648 -47.31 28.79 -15.61
C HIS A 648 -47.10 28.39 -17.08
N GLU A 649 -48.17 28.04 -17.80
CA GLU A 649 -48.11 27.74 -19.24
C GLU A 649 -47.61 28.94 -20.03
N SER A 650 -48.19 30.13 -19.79
CA SER A 650 -47.83 31.33 -20.53
C SER A 650 -46.36 31.73 -20.35
N VAL A 651 -45.81 31.61 -19.13
CA VAL A 651 -44.42 31.96 -18.83
C VAL A 651 -43.45 30.88 -19.32
N TYR A 652 -43.85 29.60 -19.27
CA TYR A 652 -43.08 28.52 -19.87
C TYR A 652 -42.90 28.74 -21.38
N GLN A 653 -44.00 29.01 -22.11
CA GLN A 653 -43.93 29.28 -23.56
C GLN A 653 -43.09 30.51 -23.89
N GLN A 654 -43.18 31.57 -23.08
CA GLN A 654 -42.32 32.74 -23.23
C GLN A 654 -40.84 32.40 -23.01
N SER A 655 -40.52 31.54 -22.05
CA SER A 655 -39.15 31.08 -21.76
C SER A 655 -38.59 30.25 -22.92
N VAL A 656 -39.40 29.33 -23.47
CA VAL A 656 -39.04 28.52 -24.65
C VAL A 656 -38.84 29.40 -25.87
N SER A 657 -39.75 30.35 -26.12
CA SER A 657 -39.63 31.30 -27.24
C SER A 657 -38.39 32.18 -27.11
N TRP A 658 -38.10 32.68 -25.91
CA TRP A 658 -36.88 33.43 -25.65
C TRP A 658 -35.64 32.59 -25.91
N PHE A 659 -35.56 31.37 -25.37
CA PHE A 659 -34.40 30.49 -25.59
C PHE A 659 -34.24 30.15 -27.08
N ALA A 660 -35.35 29.91 -27.79
CA ALA A 660 -35.35 29.67 -29.22
C ALA A 660 -34.87 30.88 -30.04
N SER A 661 -35.08 32.11 -29.55
CA SER A 661 -34.61 33.35 -30.20
C SER A 661 -33.10 33.62 -30.05
N LEU A 662 -32.42 32.92 -29.14
CA LEU A 662 -30.98 33.08 -28.93
C LEU A 662 -30.17 32.58 -30.13
N GLN A 663 -28.99 33.17 -30.33
CA GLN A 663 -28.03 32.72 -31.35
C GLN A 663 -27.49 31.31 -31.03
N ASP A 664 -27.15 30.53 -32.05
CA ASP A 664 -26.77 29.12 -31.89
C ASP A 664 -25.53 28.89 -31.02
N HIS A 665 -24.57 29.81 -31.05
CA HIS A 665 -23.36 29.70 -30.22
C HIS A 665 -23.71 29.85 -28.72
N MET A 666 -24.62 30.76 -28.38
CA MET A 666 -25.09 30.98 -27.00
C MET A 666 -25.89 29.77 -26.52
N LYS A 667 -26.77 29.23 -27.36
CA LYS A 667 -27.53 28.00 -27.06
C LYS A 667 -26.60 26.85 -26.74
N LYS A 668 -25.58 26.61 -27.59
CA LYS A 668 -24.59 25.53 -27.36
C LYS A 668 -23.85 25.69 -26.02
N GLN A 669 -23.46 26.92 -25.67
CA GLN A 669 -22.79 27.19 -24.39
C GLN A 669 -23.71 26.97 -23.18
N ILE A 670 -24.95 27.46 -23.24
CA ILE A 670 -25.95 27.26 -22.19
C ILE A 670 -26.21 25.76 -22.00
N LEU A 671 -26.47 25.03 -23.08
CA LEU A 671 -26.73 23.58 -23.03
C LEU A 671 -25.53 22.80 -22.51
N SER A 672 -24.30 23.22 -22.85
CA SER A 672 -23.08 22.59 -22.35
C SER A 672 -22.88 22.77 -20.85
N HIS A 673 -23.36 23.86 -20.25
CA HIS A 673 -23.13 24.16 -18.84
C HIS A 673 -24.32 23.78 -17.94
N PHE A 674 -25.54 24.09 -18.36
CA PHE A 674 -26.76 23.89 -17.57
C PHE A 674 -27.61 22.69 -18.02
N GLY A 675 -27.24 22.05 -19.13
CA GLY A 675 -28.06 21.01 -19.77
C GLY A 675 -29.26 21.59 -20.51
N SER A 676 -30.13 20.70 -21.01
CA SER A 676 -31.38 21.08 -21.66
C SER A 676 -32.37 21.69 -20.67
N MET A 677 -33.16 22.66 -21.15
CA MET A 677 -34.29 23.18 -20.38
C MET A 677 -35.25 22.03 -20.03
N PRO A 678 -35.62 21.87 -18.75
CA PRO A 678 -36.60 20.86 -18.33
C PRO A 678 -37.95 21.03 -19.04
N GLU A 679 -38.64 19.91 -19.27
CA GLU A 679 -39.99 19.92 -19.79
C GLU A 679 -40.97 20.55 -18.79
N ARG A 680 -42.08 21.08 -19.32
CA ARG A 680 -43.15 21.63 -18.50
C ARG A 680 -43.78 20.54 -17.64
N GLU A 681 -43.77 20.73 -16.32
CA GLU A 681 -44.52 19.87 -15.42
C GLU A 681 -46.04 20.06 -15.63
N PRO A 682 -46.82 18.96 -15.73
CA PRO A 682 -48.28 19.04 -15.80
C PRO A 682 -48.88 19.72 -14.57
N GLU A 683 -48.30 19.44 -13.40
CA GLU A 683 -48.72 19.92 -12.09
C GLU A 683 -47.65 20.87 -11.51
N PRO A 684 -47.83 22.20 -11.61
CA PRO A 684 -46.81 23.18 -11.25
C PRO A 684 -46.47 23.20 -9.75
N GLN A 685 -47.35 22.67 -8.90
CA GLN A 685 -47.19 22.65 -7.43
C GLN A 685 -46.80 21.26 -6.88
N SER A 686 -46.36 20.36 -7.76
CA SER A 686 -45.95 18.98 -7.39
C SER A 686 -44.64 18.94 -6.58
N ASN A 687 -43.68 19.80 -6.94
CA ASN A 687 -42.40 19.95 -6.22
C ASN A 687 -42.50 21.04 -5.15
N SER A 688 -41.87 20.82 -3.98
CA SER A 688 -41.89 21.78 -2.88
C SER A 688 -41.20 23.11 -3.20
N SER A 689 -40.26 23.14 -4.15
CA SER A 689 -39.65 24.38 -4.65
C SER A 689 -40.28 24.86 -5.96
N GLY A 690 -41.38 24.27 -6.42
CA GLY A 690 -41.99 24.59 -7.71
C GLY A 690 -41.26 23.97 -8.91
N PRO A 691 -41.63 24.35 -10.14
CA PRO A 691 -41.24 23.67 -11.36
C PRO A 691 -39.76 23.87 -11.72
N ALA A 692 -39.09 22.81 -12.17
CA ALA A 692 -37.66 22.76 -12.45
C ALA A 692 -37.23 23.74 -13.54
N TRP A 693 -38.03 23.90 -14.60
CA TRP A 693 -37.73 24.83 -15.69
C TRP A 693 -37.66 26.28 -15.20
N SER A 694 -38.41 26.64 -14.15
CA SER A 694 -38.42 28.00 -13.60
C SER A 694 -37.10 28.33 -12.90
N TRP A 695 -36.44 27.34 -12.32
CA TRP A 695 -35.11 27.47 -11.73
C TRP A 695 -34.01 27.45 -12.79
N TRP A 696 -34.17 26.59 -13.81
CA TRP A 696 -33.25 26.56 -14.95
C TRP A 696 -33.22 27.92 -15.66
N ILE A 697 -34.38 28.52 -15.94
CA ILE A 697 -34.41 29.82 -16.62
C ILE A 697 -33.78 30.91 -15.73
N LEU A 698 -34.03 30.90 -14.41
CA LEU A 698 -33.40 31.86 -13.49
C LEU A 698 -31.87 31.71 -13.39
N ALA A 699 -31.35 30.49 -13.53
CA ALA A 699 -29.91 30.22 -13.56
C ALA A 699 -29.26 30.72 -14.86
N VAL A 700 -29.98 30.63 -15.98
CA VAL A 700 -29.50 31.02 -17.31
C VAL A 700 -29.66 32.52 -17.58
N LEU A 701 -30.60 33.20 -16.92
CA LEU A 701 -30.79 34.64 -17.13
C LEU A 701 -29.65 35.46 -16.49
N PRO A 702 -29.16 36.51 -17.16
CA PRO A 702 -28.06 37.37 -16.70
C PRO A 702 -28.55 38.36 -15.64
N LEU A 703 -28.88 37.84 -14.46
CA LEU A 703 -29.43 38.62 -13.36
C LEU A 703 -28.35 39.00 -12.36
N GLU A 704 -28.49 40.19 -11.76
CA GLU A 704 -27.67 40.55 -10.62
C GLU A 704 -27.90 39.60 -9.45
N ARG A 705 -26.83 39.29 -8.71
CA ARG A 705 -26.86 38.36 -7.56
C ARG A 705 -27.92 38.72 -6.52
N LYS A 706 -28.17 40.02 -6.27
CA LYS A 706 -29.21 40.48 -5.34
C LYS A 706 -30.61 40.12 -5.81
N ALA A 707 -30.89 40.25 -7.11
CA ALA A 707 -32.18 39.87 -7.68
C ALA A 707 -32.37 38.35 -7.66
N GLN A 708 -31.34 37.58 -8.01
CA GLN A 708 -31.36 36.12 -7.91
C GLN A 708 -31.64 35.64 -6.48
N LEU A 709 -30.98 36.24 -5.49
CA LEU A 709 -31.18 35.92 -4.08
C LEU A 709 -32.59 36.27 -3.60
N ALA A 710 -33.13 37.43 -4.00
CA ALA A 710 -34.49 37.82 -3.68
C ALA A 710 -35.51 36.82 -4.24
N ILE A 711 -35.33 36.39 -5.50
CA ILE A 711 -36.22 35.41 -6.15
C ILE A 711 -36.10 34.02 -5.50
N LEU A 712 -34.89 33.61 -5.10
CA LEU A 712 -34.68 32.36 -4.38
C LEU A 712 -35.51 32.31 -3.08
N GLY A 713 -35.61 33.43 -2.36
CA GLY A 713 -36.38 33.56 -1.12
C GLY A 713 -37.91 33.66 -1.29
N MET A 714 -38.44 33.72 -2.51
CA MET A 714 -39.90 33.88 -2.73
C MET A 714 -40.67 32.57 -2.47
N ALA A 715 -41.63 32.57 -1.56
CA ALA A 715 -42.51 31.42 -1.29
C ALA A 715 -43.73 31.35 -2.24
N SER A 716 -44.12 32.45 -2.88
CA SER A 716 -45.22 32.45 -3.85
C SER A 716 -44.74 32.10 -5.26
N LEU A 717 -45.17 30.95 -5.78
CA LEU A 717 -44.89 30.55 -7.17
C LEU A 717 -45.49 31.57 -8.17
N LYS A 718 -46.68 32.10 -7.89
CA LYS A 718 -47.35 33.10 -8.74
C LYS A 718 -46.49 34.36 -8.89
N GLU A 719 -46.01 34.90 -7.78
CA GLU A 719 -45.15 36.09 -7.80
C GLU A 719 -43.81 35.82 -8.49
N ARG A 720 -43.22 34.64 -8.26
CA ARG A 720 -41.98 34.23 -8.91
C ARG A 720 -42.13 34.14 -10.43
N LEU A 721 -43.21 33.54 -10.92
CA LEU A 721 -43.52 33.48 -12.36
C LEU A 721 -43.76 34.88 -12.96
N LEU A 722 -44.42 35.78 -12.24
CA LEU A 722 -44.56 37.18 -12.66
C LEU A 722 -43.22 37.91 -12.73
N ALA A 723 -42.30 37.65 -11.79
CA ALA A 723 -40.95 38.19 -11.82
C ALA A 723 -40.19 37.69 -13.05
N ILE A 724 -40.19 36.38 -13.31
CA ILE A 724 -39.57 35.76 -14.51
C ILE A 724 -40.15 36.39 -15.79
N ARG A 725 -41.48 36.53 -15.88
CA ARG A 725 -42.15 37.16 -17.02
C ARG A 725 -41.67 38.59 -17.27
N ARG A 726 -41.59 39.42 -16.23
CA ARG A 726 -41.10 40.81 -16.34
C ARG A 726 -39.65 40.85 -16.79
N ILE A 727 -38.81 39.99 -16.23
CA ILE A 727 -37.40 39.87 -16.58
C ILE A 727 -37.23 39.50 -18.05
N LEU A 728 -37.94 38.48 -18.54
CA LEU A 728 -37.90 38.06 -19.94
C LEU A 728 -38.32 39.19 -20.88
N VAL A 729 -39.38 39.94 -20.54
CA VAL A 729 -39.80 41.10 -21.35
C VAL A 729 -38.71 42.18 -21.41
N ILE A 730 -38.07 42.50 -20.31
CA ILE A 730 -37.00 43.51 -20.25
C ILE A 730 -35.79 43.06 -21.06
N ILE A 731 -35.36 41.81 -20.90
CA ILE A 731 -34.19 41.27 -21.57
C ILE A 731 -34.41 41.17 -23.08
N THR A 732 -35.54 40.62 -23.52
CA THR A 732 -35.87 40.52 -24.95
C THR A 732 -35.91 41.90 -25.62
N ARG A 733 -36.46 42.93 -24.95
CA ARG A 733 -36.43 44.30 -25.45
C ARG A 733 -35.00 44.84 -25.59
N LYS A 734 -34.17 44.67 -24.55
CA LYS A 734 -32.75 45.09 -24.59
C LYS A 734 -31.96 44.38 -25.69
N MET A 735 -32.22 43.11 -25.94
CA MET A 735 -31.56 42.34 -27.01
C MET A 735 -31.96 42.85 -28.39
N ASN A 736 -33.26 43.04 -28.63
CA ASN A 736 -33.76 43.54 -29.92
C ASN A 736 -33.21 44.93 -30.24
N SER A 737 -33.19 45.85 -29.27
CA SER A 737 -32.62 47.20 -29.47
C SER A 737 -31.13 47.16 -29.81
N ARG A 738 -30.34 46.24 -29.23
CA ARG A 738 -28.92 46.09 -29.58
C ARG A 738 -28.73 45.50 -30.97
N GLN A 739 -29.55 44.51 -31.35
CA GLN A 739 -29.50 43.93 -32.68
C GLN A 739 -29.85 44.98 -33.75
N GLU A 740 -30.83 45.84 -33.48
CA GLU A 740 -31.15 46.98 -34.35
C GLU A 740 -29.99 47.97 -34.47
N MET A 741 -29.31 48.30 -33.36
CA MET A 741 -28.13 49.17 -33.41
C MET A 741 -26.94 48.53 -34.12
N ALA A 742 -26.69 47.23 -33.94
CA ALA A 742 -25.63 46.51 -34.63
C ALA A 742 -25.90 46.42 -36.15
N ASN A 743 -27.14 46.09 -36.54
CA ASN A 743 -27.55 46.03 -37.93
C ASN A 743 -27.51 47.41 -38.63
N ASN A 744 -27.71 48.51 -37.87
CA ASN A 744 -27.57 49.87 -38.40
C ASN A 744 -26.09 50.28 -38.53
N ALA A 745 -25.23 49.91 -37.57
CA ALA A 745 -23.80 50.18 -37.65
C ALA A 745 -23.08 49.40 -38.79
N GLU A 746 -23.56 48.21 -39.14
CA GLU A 746 -23.09 47.45 -40.31
C GLU A 746 -23.63 48.00 -41.65
N ARG A 747 -24.65 48.86 -41.63
CA ARG A 747 -25.19 49.55 -42.81
C ARG A 747 -24.51 50.88 -43.11
N ASP A 748 -23.93 51.50 -42.09
CA ASP A 748 -23.25 52.80 -42.17
C ASP A 748 -21.72 52.69 -42.40
N ASN A 749 -21.18 51.47 -42.38
CA ASN A 749 -19.81 51.10 -42.84
C ASN A 749 -19.89 50.39 -44.20
#